data_AF-A0A3D2P9X5-F1
#
_entry.id   AF-A0A3D2P9X5-F1
#
_cell.length_a   1.000
_cell.length_b   1.000
_cell.length_c   1.000
_cell.angle_alpha   90.00
_cell.angle_beta   90.00
_cell.angle_gamma   90.00
#
_symmetry.space_group_name_H-M   'P 1'
#
loop_
_entity.id
_entity.type
_entity.pdbx_description
1 polymer ?
#
loop_
_entity_poly.entity_id
_entity_poly.type
_entity_poly.pdbx_seq_one_letter_code
_entity_poly.pdbx_strand_id
1 'polypeptide(L)'
;MLLEKLRNSQVVFRRKTLPPLSSGIFADNLKKTDNNLLNFSNLSEEINAYLGVDVGSISTNLVVIDEQKNLLAKRYLWTAGRPLEAIQKGLSEIDNEVGKKVKICGVCTTGSGRYLTADFLGADIVRNEITAQATAAKEIDPQVDTIFEIGGQDSKFITLKNGVITDFQMNKVCAAGTGSFLEEQAERLGMEIEQEFSQLALAADSPARLGERCTVFMEEDLVNQQQQGVKKEDLVAGLCYSIVENYLNRVVSEKKIGKNIFFQGGVAFNHGVVEAFKKVLKERVGECKFTVPEHHEVTGALGCALIALENACSSTAGHCFSTNFKGFDLAKRKYELKSFVCPDCANHCEIKEVVVEGEKSLFYGSRCEKYEINRFKVKRNIPDLFAEREKLLLSTYHSPLTTYHSPIRIGIPRFFTFYEFYPFFNCFFSELGLQVVLSDSTNRKIINQGLENVPVESCFPHKVSHGHILNLLDKNVDYLFLPSVINFPAIQKSINNSFTCPYVQTLPYVLKVSLEEKIKEKKVKILQPILYFREEKLLFEAMKRIAQQLGFKGKKIKKAFLRGLEIQNTFSQQLKERGREILEQLSENEKIFVIVGRSYNSYDRGMNLEIVKKINNLGILTLPLDFLPLDNVDISEEFPNMYWLFGQRFLAAAEIIKKDRRLYP
;
A
#
# COMPACT_ATOMS: atom_id res chain seq x y z
N MET A 1 14.15 35.00 59.75
CA MET A 1 15.40 34.75 59.00
C MET A 1 15.33 33.67 57.91
N LEU A 2 15.17 32.37 58.18
CA LEU A 2 15.13 31.34 57.09
C LEU A 2 13.82 31.41 56.27
N LEU A 3 12.68 31.61 56.94
CA LEU A 3 11.36 31.77 56.31
C LEU A 3 11.23 33.09 55.52
N GLU A 4 11.89 34.17 55.95
CA GLU A 4 11.97 35.42 55.17
C GLU A 4 12.85 35.28 53.93
N LYS A 5 13.96 34.53 54.03
CA LYS A 5 14.80 34.21 52.87
C LYS A 5 14.04 33.39 51.82
N LEU A 6 13.15 32.48 52.25
CA LEU A 6 12.28 31.72 51.35
C LEU A 6 11.14 32.56 50.75
N ARG A 7 10.62 33.55 51.50
CA ARG A 7 9.62 34.51 50.99
C ARG A 7 10.18 35.48 49.95
N ASN A 8 11.47 35.83 50.08
CA ASN A 8 12.17 36.73 49.16
C ASN A 8 12.96 36.00 48.05
N SER A 9 13.07 34.67 48.12
CA SER A 9 13.59 33.88 47.00
C SER A 9 12.48 33.69 45.97
N GLN A 10 12.47 34.52 44.92
CA GLN A 10 11.84 34.11 43.67
C GLN A 10 12.61 32.90 43.14
N VAL A 11 12.16 31.70 43.50
CA VAL A 11 12.56 30.47 42.79
C VAL A 11 11.91 30.57 41.41
N VAL A 12 12.59 31.23 40.48
CA VAL A 12 12.22 31.20 39.06
C VAL A 12 12.56 29.80 38.58
N PHE A 13 11.57 28.90 38.57
CA PHE A 13 11.66 27.67 37.81
C PHE A 13 11.87 28.07 36.34
N ARG A 14 13.12 28.06 35.86
CA ARG A 14 13.42 28.26 34.45
C ARG A 14 12.94 27.02 33.69
N ARG A 15 11.70 27.09 33.24
CA ARG A 15 11.09 26.15 32.31
C ARG A 15 11.94 26.10 31.03
N LYS A 16 12.27 24.91 30.53
CA LYS A 16 12.83 24.76 29.18
C LYS A 16 11.71 25.01 28.17
N THR A 17 11.73 26.17 27.53
CA THR A 17 10.77 26.57 26.51
C THR A 17 11.26 26.22 25.11
N LEU A 18 10.37 26.27 24.13
CA LEU A 18 10.70 26.23 22.72
C LEU A 18 10.92 27.66 22.20
N PRO A 19 11.59 27.84 21.04
CA PRO A 19 11.71 29.15 20.42
C PRO A 19 10.34 29.75 20.09
N PRO A 20 10.13 31.07 20.25
CA PRO A 20 8.91 31.76 19.82
C PRO A 20 8.60 31.50 18.34
N LEU A 21 7.32 31.39 17.98
CA LEU A 21 6.87 31.24 16.58
C LEU A 21 6.80 32.57 15.81
N SER A 22 7.07 33.70 16.48
CA SER A 22 6.89 35.04 15.93
C SER A 22 7.55 35.23 14.55
N SER A 23 6.78 35.84 13.65
CA SER A 23 7.18 36.12 12.28
C SER A 23 8.18 37.29 12.23
N GLY A 24 9.29 37.13 11.53
CA GLY A 24 9.88 38.28 10.83
C GLY A 24 8.86 38.75 9.80
N ILE A 25 8.34 39.96 9.96
CA ILE A 25 7.49 40.75 9.04
C ILE A 25 6.73 39.88 8.02
N PHE A 26 5.58 39.33 8.41
CA PHE A 26 4.50 39.01 7.48
C PHE A 26 3.51 40.18 7.50
N ALA A 27 3.93 41.30 6.90
CA ALA A 27 3.03 42.35 6.48
C ALA A 27 2.78 42.17 4.98
N ASP A 28 1.50 42.07 4.61
CA ASP A 28 0.97 42.39 3.28
C ASP A 28 1.35 41.51 2.09
N ASN A 29 0.96 40.22 2.07
CA ASN A 29 0.66 39.59 0.76
C ASN A 29 -0.38 38.47 0.75
N LEU A 30 -1.14 38.29 1.83
CA LEU A 30 -2.38 37.54 1.78
C LEU A 30 -3.45 38.35 2.51
N LYS A 31 -3.87 39.47 1.88
CA LYS A 31 -5.32 39.71 1.83
C LYS A 31 -5.93 38.37 1.42
N LYS A 32 -7.17 38.05 1.84
CA LYS A 32 -8.03 37.23 0.97
C LYS A 32 -7.83 37.84 -0.41
N THR A 33 -7.00 37.23 -1.27
CA THR A 33 -6.86 37.67 -2.64
C THR A 33 -8.25 37.37 -3.13
N ASP A 34 -9.03 38.44 -3.26
CA ASP A 34 -10.25 38.42 -4.04
C ASP A 34 -9.83 37.77 -5.34
N ASN A 35 -10.16 36.48 -5.42
CA ASN A 35 -10.38 35.71 -6.61
C ASN A 35 -9.77 36.36 -7.85
N ASN A 36 -8.55 35.97 -8.22
CA ASN A 36 -8.19 35.88 -9.65
C ASN A 36 -9.00 34.74 -10.31
N LEU A 37 -10.28 34.57 -9.94
CA LEU A 37 -11.24 33.93 -10.81
C LEU A 37 -11.34 34.87 -12.00
N LEU A 38 -11.12 34.32 -13.19
CA LEU A 38 -11.27 35.07 -14.44
C LEU A 38 -12.57 35.90 -14.36
N ASN A 39 -12.48 37.19 -14.64
CA ASN A 39 -13.65 38.06 -14.59
C ASN A 39 -14.57 37.67 -15.77
N PHE A 40 -15.50 36.74 -15.52
CA PHE A 40 -16.32 36.09 -16.54
C PHE A 40 -17.38 37.02 -17.17
N SER A 41 -17.28 38.34 -17.00
CA SER A 41 -18.27 39.32 -17.47
C SER A 41 -18.20 39.59 -18.98
N ASN A 42 -17.16 39.13 -19.69
CA ASN A 42 -16.92 39.43 -21.12
C ASN A 42 -16.80 38.21 -22.05
N LEU A 43 -17.19 37.00 -21.63
CA LEU A 43 -17.07 35.80 -22.47
C LEU A 43 -18.31 35.63 -23.37
N SER A 44 -18.08 35.65 -24.68
CA SER A 44 -19.11 35.44 -25.71
C SER A 44 -19.36 33.97 -26.06
N GLU A 45 -18.44 33.08 -25.68
CA GLU A 45 -18.50 31.63 -25.99
C GLU A 45 -18.22 30.78 -24.75
N GLU A 46 -18.76 29.55 -24.75
CA GLU A 46 -18.59 28.55 -23.69
C GLU A 46 -17.15 27.99 -23.70
N ILE A 47 -16.48 27.97 -22.54
CA ILE A 47 -15.08 27.51 -22.41
C ILE A 47 -15.04 26.03 -22.06
N ASN A 48 -14.14 25.27 -22.71
CA ASN A 48 -13.84 23.89 -22.29
C ASN A 48 -13.18 23.87 -20.92
N ALA A 49 -13.73 23.09 -20.00
CA ALA A 49 -13.27 23.02 -18.62
C ALA A 49 -13.20 21.58 -18.09
N TYR A 50 -12.48 21.40 -16.99
CA TYR A 50 -12.20 20.09 -16.40
C TYR A 50 -12.47 20.13 -14.90
N LEU A 51 -13.22 19.14 -14.42
CA LEU A 51 -13.64 19.05 -13.02
C LEU A 51 -12.81 18.00 -12.29
N GLY A 52 -12.16 18.44 -11.21
CA GLY A 52 -11.52 17.56 -10.24
C GLY A 52 -12.31 17.54 -8.94
N VAL A 53 -12.52 16.34 -8.39
CA VAL A 53 -13.22 16.18 -7.10
C VAL A 53 -12.42 15.29 -6.16
N ASP A 54 -12.14 15.80 -4.98
CA ASP A 54 -11.43 15.08 -3.91
C ASP A 54 -12.35 14.92 -2.70
N VAL A 55 -12.70 13.68 -2.37
CA VAL A 55 -13.64 13.36 -1.29
C VAL A 55 -12.91 12.66 -0.16
N GLY A 56 -12.53 13.45 0.84
CA GLY A 56 -11.96 12.99 2.10
C GLY A 56 -13.03 12.74 3.18
N SER A 57 -12.60 12.16 4.30
CA SER A 57 -13.46 11.93 5.47
C SER A 57 -13.95 13.23 6.12
N ILE A 58 -13.13 14.28 6.07
CA ILE A 58 -13.39 15.57 6.70
C ILE A 58 -13.89 16.60 5.69
N SER A 59 -13.22 16.73 4.54
CA SER A 59 -13.55 17.70 3.50
C SER A 59 -13.84 17.06 2.15
N THR A 60 -14.68 17.74 1.37
CA THR A 60 -15.00 17.46 -0.02
C THR A 60 -14.65 18.70 -0.84
N ASN A 61 -13.74 18.51 -1.78
CA ASN A 61 -13.15 19.59 -2.56
C ASN A 61 -13.53 19.44 -4.03
N LEU A 62 -13.99 20.51 -4.66
CA LEU A 62 -14.28 20.55 -6.09
C LEU A 62 -13.47 21.68 -6.72
N VAL A 63 -12.86 21.41 -7.87
CA VAL A 63 -12.04 22.37 -8.62
C VAL A 63 -12.39 22.29 -10.10
N VAL A 64 -12.61 23.43 -10.73
CA VAL A 64 -12.80 23.55 -12.18
C VAL A 64 -11.65 24.36 -12.76
N ILE A 65 -11.00 23.85 -13.80
CA ILE A 65 -9.95 24.55 -14.55
C ILE A 65 -10.28 24.63 -16.04
N ASP A 66 -9.72 25.60 -16.76
CA ASP A 66 -9.75 25.65 -18.23
C ASP A 66 -8.60 24.87 -18.89
N GLU A 67 -8.55 24.87 -20.21
CA GLU A 67 -7.47 24.25 -21.01
C GLU A 67 -6.09 24.91 -20.79
N GLN A 68 -6.07 26.16 -20.34
CA GLN A 68 -4.85 26.89 -19.99
C GLN A 68 -4.44 26.67 -18.53
N LYS A 69 -5.15 25.77 -17.82
CA LYS A 69 -4.96 25.42 -16.41
C LYS A 69 -5.26 26.54 -15.42
N ASN A 70 -5.99 27.57 -15.84
CA ASN A 70 -6.46 28.61 -14.92
C ASN A 70 -7.58 28.05 -14.04
N LEU A 71 -7.58 28.42 -12.75
CA LEU A 71 -8.63 28.05 -11.82
C LEU A 71 -9.90 28.88 -12.10
N LEU A 72 -10.97 28.21 -12.54
CA LEU A 72 -12.26 28.85 -12.85
C LEU A 72 -13.21 28.90 -11.67
N ALA A 73 -13.18 27.87 -10.81
CA ALA A 73 -13.98 27.79 -9.59
C ALA A 73 -13.38 26.77 -8.63
N LYS A 74 -13.54 26.98 -7.31
CA LYS A 74 -13.21 25.98 -6.28
C LYS A 74 -14.22 25.97 -5.15
N ARG A 75 -14.38 24.83 -4.50
CA ARG A 75 -15.13 24.66 -3.25
C ARG A 75 -14.35 23.77 -2.29
N TYR A 76 -14.31 24.18 -1.03
CA TYR A 76 -13.82 23.40 0.11
C TYR A 76 -14.99 23.27 1.09
N LEU A 77 -15.59 22.08 1.17
CA LEU A 77 -16.82 21.84 1.93
C LEU A 77 -16.58 20.76 2.98
N TRP A 78 -17.26 20.86 4.12
CA TRP A 78 -17.26 19.79 5.12
C TRP A 78 -18.04 18.57 4.61
N THR A 79 -17.40 17.41 4.60
CA THR A 79 -18.03 16.14 4.23
C THR A 79 -19.08 15.75 5.28
N ALA A 80 -18.79 15.94 6.57
CA ALA A 80 -19.68 15.66 7.70
C ALA A 80 -20.37 14.28 7.64
N GLY A 81 -19.67 13.25 7.17
CA GLY A 81 -20.19 11.89 6.97
C GLY A 81 -21.22 11.73 5.82
N ARG A 82 -21.47 12.81 5.07
CA ARG A 82 -22.48 12.91 4.00
C ARG A 82 -21.83 13.39 2.68
N PRO A 83 -20.95 12.57 2.07
CA PRO A 83 -20.18 12.96 0.89
C PRO A 83 -21.06 13.34 -0.30
N LEU A 84 -22.17 12.65 -0.54
CA LEU A 84 -23.06 12.96 -1.67
C LEU A 84 -23.74 14.32 -1.52
N GLU A 85 -24.20 14.68 -0.31
CA GLU A 85 -24.78 16.00 -0.03
C GLU A 85 -23.72 17.11 -0.26
N ALA A 86 -22.48 16.89 0.20
CA ALA A 86 -21.38 17.83 -0.01
C ALA A 86 -21.05 18.01 -1.51
N ILE A 87 -21.01 16.91 -2.27
CA ILE A 87 -20.82 16.95 -3.73
C ILE A 87 -21.97 17.68 -4.42
N GLN A 88 -23.23 17.38 -4.09
CA GLN A 88 -24.39 18.05 -4.68
C GLN A 88 -24.39 19.55 -4.39
N LYS A 89 -24.07 19.94 -3.15
CA LYS A 89 -23.92 21.33 -2.75
C LYS A 89 -22.81 22.01 -3.56
N GLY A 90 -21.61 21.41 -3.60
CA GLY A 90 -20.48 21.95 -4.35
C GLY A 90 -20.75 22.10 -5.84
N LEU A 91 -21.37 21.10 -6.46
CA LEU A 91 -21.79 21.16 -7.86
C LEU A 91 -22.82 22.26 -8.10
N SER A 92 -23.82 22.39 -7.24
CA SER A 92 -24.84 23.44 -7.37
C SER A 92 -24.23 24.83 -7.27
N GLU A 93 -23.28 25.02 -6.34
CA GLU A 93 -22.62 26.32 -6.17
C GLU A 93 -21.71 26.65 -7.36
N ILE A 94 -21.04 25.66 -7.95
CA ILE A 94 -20.21 25.83 -9.15
C ILE A 94 -21.09 26.07 -10.40
N ASP A 95 -22.21 25.36 -10.55
CA ASP A 95 -23.16 25.55 -11.66
C ASP A 95 -23.70 26.99 -11.69
N ASN A 96 -24.07 27.51 -10.52
CA ASN A 96 -24.53 28.88 -10.38
C ASN A 96 -23.45 29.92 -10.73
N GLU A 97 -22.18 29.61 -10.49
CA GLU A 97 -21.05 30.52 -10.71
C GLU A 97 -20.55 30.50 -12.15
N VAL A 98 -20.29 29.31 -12.71
CA VAL A 98 -19.63 29.12 -14.01
C VAL A 98 -20.39 28.21 -14.97
N GLY A 99 -21.43 27.49 -14.52
CA GLY A 99 -22.07 26.40 -15.29
C GLY A 99 -22.59 26.80 -16.68
N LYS A 100 -23.13 28.02 -16.83
CA LYS A 100 -23.58 28.54 -18.14
C LYS A 100 -22.46 28.97 -19.09
N LYS A 101 -21.22 29.01 -18.60
CA LYS A 101 -20.05 29.55 -19.30
C LYS A 101 -19.00 28.48 -19.59
N VAL A 102 -19.19 27.26 -19.08
CA VAL A 102 -18.22 26.20 -19.18
C VAL A 102 -18.85 24.90 -19.66
N LYS A 103 -18.16 24.23 -20.57
CA LYS A 103 -18.45 22.87 -20.98
C LYS A 103 -17.45 21.93 -20.31
N ILE A 104 -17.93 21.07 -19.42
CA ILE A 104 -17.06 20.08 -18.78
C ILE A 104 -16.67 19.02 -19.81
N CYS A 105 -15.37 18.93 -20.11
CA CYS A 105 -14.77 18.04 -21.11
C CYS A 105 -14.05 16.85 -20.48
N GLY A 106 -13.90 16.81 -19.16
CA GLY A 106 -13.35 15.68 -18.43
C GLY A 106 -13.52 15.80 -16.93
N VAL A 107 -13.67 14.65 -16.26
CA VAL A 107 -13.84 14.59 -14.80
C VAL A 107 -12.92 13.54 -14.19
N CYS A 108 -12.22 13.92 -13.13
CA CYS A 108 -11.39 13.01 -12.34
C CYS A 108 -11.73 13.10 -10.86
N THR A 109 -11.73 11.94 -10.20
CA THR A 109 -12.04 11.86 -8.75
C THR A 109 -10.93 11.20 -7.96
N THR A 110 -10.74 11.66 -6.73
CA THR A 110 -9.76 11.12 -5.77
C THR A 110 -10.29 11.17 -4.33
N GLY A 111 -9.43 10.79 -3.38
CA GLY A 111 -9.76 10.70 -1.96
C GLY A 111 -10.35 9.35 -1.54
N SER A 112 -10.79 9.29 -0.29
CA SER A 112 -11.41 8.12 0.33
C SER A 112 -12.75 7.72 -0.31
N GLY A 113 -13.53 8.70 -0.77
CA GLY A 113 -14.84 8.52 -1.41
C GLY A 113 -14.80 8.45 -2.95
N ARG A 114 -13.60 8.32 -3.55
CA ARG A 114 -13.40 8.51 -5.01
C ARG A 114 -14.27 7.62 -5.90
N TYR A 115 -14.45 6.35 -5.58
CA TYR A 115 -15.22 5.44 -6.45
C TYR A 115 -16.71 5.75 -6.40
N LEU A 116 -17.26 5.97 -5.21
CA LEU A 116 -18.64 6.45 -5.05
C LEU A 116 -18.87 7.74 -5.82
N THR A 117 -17.94 8.69 -5.68
CA THR A 117 -17.98 9.99 -6.34
C THR A 117 -17.90 9.83 -7.86
N ALA A 118 -17.02 8.95 -8.34
CA ALA A 118 -16.88 8.65 -9.76
C ALA A 118 -18.15 8.06 -10.35
N ASP A 119 -18.75 7.12 -9.64
CA ASP A 119 -19.99 6.50 -10.04
C ASP A 119 -21.13 7.53 -10.08
N PHE A 120 -21.24 8.36 -9.03
CA PHE A 120 -22.26 9.41 -8.92
C PHE A 120 -22.14 10.47 -10.02
N LEU A 121 -20.93 11.02 -10.23
CA LEU A 121 -20.66 12.08 -11.20
C LEU A 121 -20.62 11.60 -12.66
N GLY A 122 -20.33 10.30 -12.88
CA GLY A 122 -19.89 9.82 -14.18
C GLY A 122 -18.45 10.25 -14.48
N ALA A 123 -17.55 10.12 -13.51
CA ALA A 123 -16.16 10.51 -13.72
C ALA A 123 -15.45 9.60 -14.72
N ASP A 124 -14.63 10.21 -15.57
CA ASP A 124 -13.87 9.52 -16.60
C ASP A 124 -12.68 8.77 -16.00
N ILE A 125 -12.13 9.31 -14.90
CA ILE A 125 -10.90 8.83 -14.30
C ILE A 125 -11.05 8.79 -12.78
N VAL A 126 -10.56 7.70 -12.20
CA VAL A 126 -10.34 7.59 -10.76
C VAL A 126 -8.84 7.46 -10.49
N ARG A 127 -8.31 8.30 -9.59
CA ARG A 127 -6.90 8.30 -9.21
C ARG A 127 -6.74 8.26 -7.70
N ASN A 128 -5.56 7.80 -7.28
CA ASN A 128 -5.15 7.87 -5.90
C ASN A 128 -4.77 9.32 -5.56
N GLU A 129 -5.03 9.72 -4.32
CA GLU A 129 -4.73 11.04 -3.78
C GLU A 129 -3.25 11.37 -3.85
N ILE A 130 -2.38 10.39 -3.62
CA ILE A 130 -0.91 10.58 -3.76
C ILE A 130 -0.55 11.10 -5.16
N THR A 131 -1.16 10.52 -6.20
CA THR A 131 -0.94 10.95 -7.58
C THR A 131 -1.51 12.34 -7.82
N ALA A 132 -2.73 12.62 -7.35
CA ALA A 132 -3.36 13.92 -7.54
C ALA A 132 -2.57 15.05 -6.85
N GLN A 133 -2.20 14.87 -5.58
CA GLN A 133 -1.39 15.83 -4.82
C GLN A 133 -0.03 16.10 -5.51
N ALA A 134 0.64 15.04 -5.97
CA ALA A 134 1.90 15.15 -6.70
C ALA A 134 1.74 15.89 -8.05
N THR A 135 0.66 15.62 -8.80
CA THR A 135 0.38 16.31 -10.06
C THR A 135 0.17 17.80 -9.84
N ALA A 136 -0.64 18.19 -8.84
CA ALA A 136 -0.84 19.60 -8.50
C ALA A 136 0.47 20.28 -8.07
N ALA A 137 1.24 19.64 -7.19
CA ALA A 137 2.51 20.19 -6.73
C ALA A 137 3.49 20.43 -7.88
N LYS A 138 3.62 19.44 -8.79
CA LYS A 138 4.51 19.51 -9.96
C LYS A 138 4.09 20.61 -10.94
N GLU A 139 2.80 20.82 -11.12
CA GLU A 139 2.29 21.90 -11.99
C GLU A 139 2.62 23.29 -11.40
N ILE A 140 2.51 23.43 -10.08
CA ILE A 140 2.79 24.70 -9.39
C ILE A 140 4.30 25.00 -9.36
N ASP A 141 5.14 24.01 -9.07
CA ASP A 141 6.60 24.14 -9.15
C ASP A 141 7.23 22.81 -9.62
N PRO A 142 7.75 22.74 -10.86
CA PRO A 142 8.39 21.53 -11.39
C PRO A 142 9.63 21.06 -10.60
N GLN A 143 10.22 21.93 -9.78
CA GLN A 143 11.37 21.61 -8.94
C GLN A 143 10.99 21.04 -7.57
N VAL A 144 9.70 20.92 -7.25
CA VAL A 144 9.26 20.34 -5.97
C VAL A 144 9.79 18.90 -5.84
N ASP A 145 10.41 18.61 -4.71
CA ASP A 145 10.99 17.29 -4.42
C ASP A 145 10.36 16.61 -3.21
N THR A 146 9.65 17.38 -2.38
CA THR A 146 9.03 16.88 -1.15
C THR A 146 7.70 17.56 -0.93
N ILE A 147 6.69 16.76 -0.55
CA ILE A 147 5.36 17.24 -0.21
C ILE A 147 5.03 16.73 1.18
N PHE A 148 4.67 17.66 2.07
CA PHE A 148 3.98 17.40 3.31
C PHE A 148 2.51 17.77 3.10
N GLU A 149 1.61 16.81 3.20
CA GLU A 149 0.18 17.07 3.17
C GLU A 149 -0.38 16.66 4.53
N ILE A 150 -1.03 17.60 5.22
CA ILE A 150 -1.69 17.31 6.50
C ILE A 150 -3.15 17.75 6.40
N GLY A 151 -4.01 16.75 6.31
CA GLY A 151 -5.45 16.90 6.30
C GLY A 151 -6.05 16.86 7.70
N GLY A 152 -7.37 16.70 7.76
CA GLY A 152 -8.11 16.64 9.02
C GLY A 152 -7.91 15.33 9.79
N GLN A 153 -7.81 14.18 9.12
CA GLN A 153 -7.73 12.85 9.76
C GLN A 153 -6.51 12.02 9.34
N ASP A 154 -5.84 12.38 8.26
CA ASP A 154 -4.65 11.71 7.79
C ASP A 154 -3.61 12.73 7.33
N SER A 155 -2.41 12.21 7.10
CA SER A 155 -1.26 13.02 6.71
C SER A 155 -0.35 12.19 5.80
N LYS A 156 0.23 12.83 4.79
CA LYS A 156 0.96 12.18 3.70
C LYS A 156 2.30 12.87 3.48
N PHE A 157 3.35 12.06 3.42
CA PHE A 157 4.68 12.45 2.97
C PHE A 157 4.89 11.88 1.57
N ILE A 158 5.29 12.70 0.60
CA ILE A 158 5.54 12.27 -0.78
C ILE A 158 6.88 12.83 -1.23
N THR A 159 7.72 12.01 -1.86
CA THR A 159 8.96 12.47 -2.50
C THR A 159 8.90 12.32 -4.00
N LEU A 160 9.42 13.33 -4.68
CA LEU A 160 9.45 13.43 -6.13
C LEU A 160 10.89 13.51 -6.61
N LYS A 161 11.18 12.82 -7.72
CA LYS A 161 12.41 12.97 -8.48
C LYS A 161 12.05 13.17 -9.95
N ASN A 162 12.42 14.31 -10.51
CA ASN A 162 12.08 14.71 -11.88
C ASN A 162 10.56 14.64 -12.14
N GLY A 163 9.75 15.06 -11.17
CA GLY A 163 8.29 15.02 -11.25
C GLY A 163 7.66 13.62 -11.18
N VAL A 164 8.42 12.59 -10.80
CA VAL A 164 7.92 11.22 -10.60
C VAL A 164 7.98 10.87 -9.11
N ILE A 165 6.90 10.29 -8.59
CA ILE A 165 6.84 9.81 -7.20
C ILE A 165 7.86 8.69 -7.02
N THR A 166 8.76 8.87 -6.06
CA THR A 166 9.81 7.89 -5.73
C THR A 166 9.55 7.17 -4.42
N ASP A 167 8.89 7.83 -3.48
CA ASP A 167 8.50 7.26 -2.20
C ASP A 167 7.28 8.02 -1.67
N PHE A 168 6.48 7.37 -0.83
CA PHE A 168 5.42 8.01 -0.07
C PHE A 168 5.16 7.27 1.24
N GLN A 169 4.68 8.00 2.24
CA GLN A 169 4.19 7.45 3.50
C GLN A 169 2.87 8.13 3.85
N MET A 170 1.94 7.36 4.40
CA MET A 170 0.68 7.89 4.90
C MET A 170 0.44 7.35 6.30
N ASN A 171 -0.05 8.21 7.19
CA ASN A 171 -0.54 7.81 8.50
C ASN A 171 -2.07 7.82 8.49
N LYS A 172 -2.67 6.67 8.80
CA LYS A 172 -4.12 6.46 8.85
C LYS A 172 -4.66 6.18 10.25
N VAL A 173 -3.79 6.01 11.25
CA VAL A 173 -4.18 5.45 12.56
C VAL A 173 -4.02 6.46 13.69
N CYS A 174 -3.13 7.44 13.54
CA CYS A 174 -2.80 8.37 14.61
C CYS A 174 -3.32 9.78 14.34
N ALA A 175 -4.25 10.26 15.17
CA ALA A 175 -4.81 11.62 15.11
C ALA A 175 -3.82 12.73 15.54
N ALA A 176 -2.80 12.37 16.32
CA ALA A 176 -1.82 13.28 16.96
C ALA A 176 -1.10 14.26 16.01
N GLY A 177 -1.05 13.95 14.71
CA GLY A 177 -0.37 14.75 13.70
C GLY A 177 -1.31 15.31 12.63
N THR A 178 -2.59 15.54 12.93
CA THR A 178 -3.62 15.92 11.96
C THR A 178 -4.45 17.12 12.43
N GLY A 179 -5.24 17.72 11.53
CA GLY A 179 -6.05 18.89 11.85
C GLY A 179 -7.12 18.63 12.93
N SER A 180 -7.70 17.43 12.98
CA SER A 180 -8.71 17.07 14.00
C SER A 180 -8.18 17.16 15.42
N PHE A 181 -6.88 16.91 15.64
CA PHE A 181 -6.27 17.10 16.95
C PHE A 181 -6.21 18.57 17.34
N LEU A 182 -5.86 19.48 16.41
CA LEU A 182 -5.89 20.92 16.69
C LEU A 182 -7.30 21.40 17.02
N GLU A 183 -8.30 20.88 16.30
CA GLU A 183 -9.71 21.24 16.49
C GLU A 183 -10.19 20.83 17.89
N GLU A 184 -9.90 19.59 18.30
CA GLU A 184 -10.21 19.09 19.64
C GLU A 184 -9.50 19.91 20.74
N GLN A 185 -8.24 20.28 20.54
CA GLN A 185 -7.52 21.10 21.51
C GLN A 185 -8.02 22.55 21.57
N ALA A 186 -8.41 23.12 20.42
CA ALA A 186 -8.99 24.46 20.35
C ALA A 186 -10.32 24.52 21.14
N GLU A 187 -11.22 23.56 20.89
CA GLU A 187 -12.51 23.46 21.59
C GLU A 187 -12.30 23.36 23.11
N ARG A 188 -11.35 22.52 23.54
CA ARG A 188 -11.02 22.34 24.96
C ARG A 188 -10.45 23.60 25.62
N LEU A 189 -9.64 24.36 24.90
CA LEU A 189 -9.09 25.64 25.39
C LEU A 189 -10.11 26.79 25.29
N GLY A 190 -11.31 26.52 24.77
CA GLY A 190 -12.41 27.45 24.62
C GLY A 190 -12.10 28.53 23.59
N MET A 191 -11.50 28.15 22.45
CA MET A 191 -11.11 29.04 21.36
C MET A 191 -11.59 28.52 20.01
N GLU A 192 -11.79 29.43 19.07
CA GLU A 192 -12.09 29.06 17.69
C GLU A 192 -10.80 28.64 16.96
N ILE A 193 -10.83 27.49 16.28
CA ILE A 193 -9.66 27.06 15.48
C ILE A 193 -9.42 28.03 14.31
N GLU A 194 -10.50 28.55 13.73
CA GLU A 194 -10.44 29.55 12.68
C GLU A 194 -10.03 30.89 13.29
N GLN A 195 -8.94 31.48 12.77
CA GLN A 195 -8.38 32.79 13.15
C GLN A 195 -7.70 32.86 14.53
N GLU A 196 -8.34 32.45 15.62
CA GLU A 196 -7.83 32.67 16.99
C GLU A 196 -6.60 31.81 17.30
N PHE A 197 -6.65 30.51 16.98
CA PHE A 197 -5.57 29.57 17.28
C PHE A 197 -4.21 30.02 16.70
N SER A 198 -4.19 30.35 15.41
CA SER A 198 -2.95 30.75 14.76
C SER A 198 -2.41 32.09 15.27
N GLN A 199 -3.29 33.04 15.61
CA GLN A 199 -2.87 34.34 16.15
C GLN A 199 -2.24 34.19 17.54
N LEU A 200 -2.87 33.39 18.41
CA LEU A 200 -2.34 33.08 19.74
C LEU A 200 -0.99 32.35 19.65
N ALA A 201 -0.85 31.37 18.75
CA ALA A 201 0.41 30.65 18.55
C ALA A 201 1.57 31.60 18.19
N LEU A 202 1.31 32.57 17.31
CA LEU A 202 2.33 33.52 16.83
C LEU A 202 2.67 34.61 17.86
N ALA A 203 1.76 34.90 18.80
CA ALA A 203 1.97 35.84 19.90
C ALA A 203 2.75 35.25 21.09
N ALA A 204 3.06 33.95 21.07
CA ALA A 204 3.71 33.26 22.17
C ALA A 204 5.20 33.63 22.32
N ASP A 205 5.56 34.11 23.51
CA ASP A 205 6.94 34.47 23.88
C ASP A 205 7.75 33.28 24.42
N SER A 206 7.07 32.25 24.94
CA SER A 206 7.70 31.12 25.62
C SER A 206 6.95 29.81 25.39
N PRO A 207 6.86 29.33 24.12
CA PRO A 207 6.09 28.14 23.78
C PRO A 207 6.40 26.90 24.64
N ALA A 208 5.33 26.19 24.98
CA ALA A 208 5.33 25.01 25.82
C ALA A 208 5.92 23.79 25.13
N ARG A 209 6.73 22.99 25.84
CA ARG A 209 7.07 21.64 25.39
C ARG A 209 6.00 20.66 25.83
N LEU A 210 5.19 20.19 24.89
CA LEU A 210 4.08 19.24 25.11
C LEU A 210 4.38 17.83 24.56
N GLY A 211 5.59 17.61 24.04
CA GLY A 211 6.02 16.33 23.47
C GLY A 211 5.39 15.99 22.12
N GLU A 212 5.74 14.82 21.58
CA GLU A 212 5.45 14.41 20.19
C GLU A 212 4.78 13.02 20.11
N ARG A 213 4.20 12.55 21.22
CA ARG A 213 3.66 11.19 21.38
C ARG A 213 2.23 11.07 20.82
N CYS A 214 1.40 10.20 21.41
CA CYS A 214 -0.02 10.12 21.03
C CYS A 214 -0.80 11.29 21.63
N THR A 215 -2.00 11.54 21.10
CA THR A 215 -2.91 12.61 21.54
C THR A 215 -3.12 12.59 23.05
N VAL A 216 -3.32 11.42 23.65
CA VAL A 216 -3.57 11.25 25.08
C VAL A 216 -2.43 11.80 25.94
N PHE A 217 -1.17 11.54 25.58
CA PHE A 217 -0.04 12.05 26.37
C PHE A 217 0.18 13.54 26.13
N MET A 218 -0.01 14.02 24.90
CA MET A 218 0.10 15.46 24.61
C MET A 218 -1.01 16.25 25.32
N GLU A 219 -2.20 15.66 25.45
CA GLU A 219 -3.31 16.20 26.24
C GLU A 219 -2.99 16.23 27.74
N GLU A 220 -2.43 15.15 28.28
CA GLU A 220 -1.98 15.11 29.68
C GLU A 220 -0.93 16.20 29.95
N ASP A 221 0.05 16.34 29.05
CA ASP A 221 1.08 17.38 29.15
C ASP A 221 0.48 18.79 29.02
N LEU A 222 -0.50 19.00 28.13
CA LEU A 222 -1.23 20.26 28.00
C LEU A 222 -1.94 20.64 29.31
N VAL A 223 -2.69 19.70 29.90
CA VAL A 223 -3.39 19.90 31.18
C VAL A 223 -2.41 20.19 32.31
N ASN A 224 -1.31 19.43 32.39
CA ASN A 224 -0.29 19.63 33.41
C ASN A 224 0.34 21.04 33.33
N GLN A 225 0.64 21.51 32.13
CA GLN A 225 1.21 22.85 31.91
C GLN A 225 0.17 23.96 32.18
N GLN A 226 -1.10 23.71 31.86
CA GLN A 226 -2.20 24.60 32.19
C GLN A 226 -2.37 24.75 33.70
N GLN A 227 -2.31 23.66 34.47
CA GLN A 227 -2.36 23.68 35.93
C GLN A 227 -1.16 24.41 36.56
N GLN A 228 -0.02 24.44 35.89
CA GLN A 228 1.17 25.20 36.28
C GLN A 228 1.06 26.70 35.94
N GLY A 229 -0.05 27.15 35.35
CA GLY A 229 -0.29 28.55 35.04
C GLY A 229 0.39 29.03 33.76
N VAL A 230 0.77 28.13 32.85
CA VAL A 230 1.30 28.51 31.54
C VAL A 230 0.20 29.22 30.74
N LYS A 231 0.58 30.32 30.09
CA LYS A 231 -0.36 31.14 29.32
C LYS A 231 -0.90 30.39 28.10
N LYS A 232 -2.11 30.75 27.66
CA LYS A 232 -2.78 30.06 26.55
C LYS A 232 -1.96 30.13 25.26
N GLU A 233 -1.41 31.29 24.91
CA GLU A 233 -0.56 31.50 23.73
C GLU A 233 0.64 30.53 23.70
N ASP A 234 1.31 30.34 24.83
CA ASP A 234 2.46 29.44 24.94
C ASP A 234 2.05 27.98 24.79
N LEU A 235 0.87 27.60 25.30
CA LEU A 235 0.32 26.24 25.13
C LEU A 235 -0.03 25.98 23.66
N VAL A 236 -0.72 26.92 23.01
CA VAL A 236 -1.14 26.83 21.61
C VAL A 236 0.07 26.74 20.67
N ALA A 237 1.10 27.56 20.89
CA ALA A 237 2.36 27.46 20.17
C ALA A 237 3.07 26.12 20.40
N GLY A 238 2.99 25.58 21.62
CA GLY A 238 3.47 24.24 21.94
C GLY A 238 2.77 23.15 21.13
N LEU A 239 1.44 23.25 20.97
CA LEU A 239 0.66 22.31 20.16
C LEU A 239 1.07 22.34 18.67
N CYS A 240 1.37 23.52 18.12
CA CYS A 240 1.91 23.64 16.76
C CYS A 240 3.22 22.86 16.60
N TYR A 241 4.15 23.01 17.56
CA TYR A 241 5.40 22.24 17.58
C TYR A 241 5.15 20.74 17.69
N SER A 242 4.28 20.32 18.61
CA SER A 242 3.96 18.91 18.85
C SER A 242 3.44 18.19 17.60
N ILE A 243 2.58 18.83 16.81
CA ILE A 243 2.09 18.25 15.55
C ILE A 243 3.21 18.10 14.52
N VAL A 244 4.04 19.14 14.37
CA VAL A 244 5.15 19.11 13.43
C VAL A 244 6.14 18.01 13.80
N GLU A 245 6.54 17.93 15.07
CA GLU A 245 7.45 16.90 15.57
C GLU A 245 6.83 15.50 15.44
N ASN A 246 5.54 15.34 15.76
CA ASN A 246 4.83 14.08 15.60
C ASN A 246 4.81 13.63 14.13
N TYR A 247 4.42 14.52 13.21
CA TYR A 247 4.39 14.25 11.78
C TYR A 247 5.78 13.84 11.27
N LEU A 248 6.80 14.62 11.62
CA LEU A 248 8.18 14.39 11.22
C LEU A 248 8.77 13.08 11.79
N ASN A 249 8.36 12.65 12.98
CA ASN A 249 8.88 11.44 13.61
C ASN A 249 8.08 10.18 13.26
N ARG A 250 6.76 10.29 13.08
CA ARG A 250 5.86 9.15 12.86
C ARG A 250 5.54 8.91 11.40
N VAL A 251 5.45 9.97 10.60
CA VAL A 251 5.07 9.89 9.18
C VAL A 251 6.31 9.96 8.30
N VAL A 252 7.15 10.98 8.50
CA VAL A 252 8.40 11.07 7.72
C VAL A 252 9.42 10.04 8.20
N SER A 253 9.56 9.87 9.53
CA SER A 253 10.45 8.89 10.15
C SER A 253 11.88 9.03 9.62
N GLU A 254 12.50 7.96 9.11
CA GLU A 254 13.87 7.95 8.56
C GLU A 254 13.94 8.36 7.08
N LYS A 255 12.81 8.71 6.44
CA LYS A 255 12.79 9.06 5.02
C LYS A 255 13.50 10.38 4.75
N LYS A 256 14.15 10.46 3.60
CA LYS A 256 14.92 11.64 3.18
C LYS A 256 13.98 12.78 2.80
N ILE A 257 14.11 13.90 3.51
CA ILE A 257 13.48 15.18 3.15
C ILE A 257 14.39 15.89 2.14
N GLY A 258 13.82 16.37 1.04
CA GLY A 258 14.52 17.15 0.03
C GLY A 258 14.68 18.62 0.40
N LYS A 259 14.89 19.48 -0.60
CA LYS A 259 15.21 20.90 -0.44
C LYS A 259 14.12 21.83 -0.93
N ASN A 260 13.22 21.37 -1.79
CA ASN A 260 12.06 22.14 -2.26
C ASN A 260 10.77 21.47 -1.78
N ILE A 261 10.27 21.98 -0.66
CA ILE A 261 9.25 21.37 0.18
C ILE A 261 7.95 22.15 0.05
N PHE A 262 6.89 21.45 -0.33
CA PHE A 262 5.53 21.99 -0.29
C PHE A 262 4.79 21.51 0.95
N PHE A 263 4.05 22.42 1.58
CA PHE A 263 3.11 22.10 2.65
C PHE A 263 1.67 22.33 2.17
N GLN A 264 0.92 21.25 2.09
CA GLN A 264 -0.43 21.13 1.52
C GLN A 264 -1.42 20.64 2.58
N GLY A 265 -2.71 20.73 2.27
CA GLY A 265 -3.81 20.30 3.14
C GLY A 265 -4.40 21.43 3.98
N GLY A 266 -5.46 21.11 4.73
CA GLY A 266 -6.22 22.08 5.53
C GLY A 266 -5.42 22.66 6.69
N VAL A 267 -4.47 21.90 7.26
CA VAL A 267 -3.65 22.39 8.39
C VAL A 267 -2.72 23.52 7.98
N ALA A 268 -2.42 23.68 6.69
CA ALA A 268 -1.60 24.78 6.20
C ALA A 268 -2.26 26.17 6.34
N PHE A 269 -3.57 26.26 6.65
CA PHE A 269 -4.21 27.51 7.10
C PHE A 269 -3.67 28.00 8.45
N ASN A 270 -3.11 27.11 9.28
CA ASN A 270 -2.57 27.47 10.57
C ASN A 270 -1.13 27.95 10.43
N HIS A 271 -0.93 29.27 10.40
CA HIS A 271 0.39 29.87 10.28
C HIS A 271 1.33 29.54 11.46
N GLY A 272 0.78 29.26 12.65
CA GLY A 272 1.58 28.74 13.76
C GLY A 272 2.25 27.40 13.42
N VAL A 273 1.52 26.48 12.76
CA VAL A 273 2.08 25.21 12.28
C VAL A 273 3.09 25.44 11.15
N VAL A 274 2.83 26.37 10.24
CA VAL A 274 3.75 26.76 9.17
C VAL A 274 5.09 27.25 9.73
N GLU A 275 5.06 28.15 10.72
CA GLU A 275 6.28 28.66 11.36
C GLU A 275 6.99 27.60 12.20
N ALA A 276 6.24 26.71 12.86
CA ALA A 276 6.82 25.56 13.56
C ALA A 276 7.57 24.64 12.59
N PHE A 277 7.00 24.34 11.41
CA PHE A 277 7.68 23.59 10.36
C PHE A 277 8.99 24.26 9.93
N LYS A 278 8.96 25.56 9.62
CA LYS A 278 10.16 26.31 9.21
C LYS A 278 11.28 26.20 10.25
N LYS A 279 10.95 26.32 11.54
CA LYS A 279 11.93 26.22 12.63
C LYS A 279 12.49 24.81 12.79
N VAL A 280 11.62 23.80 12.86
CA VAL A 280 12.06 22.40 13.05
C VAL A 280 12.83 21.88 11.83
N LEU A 281 12.43 22.25 10.61
CA LEU A 281 13.12 21.85 9.39
C LEU A 281 14.49 22.51 9.25
N LYS A 282 14.65 23.76 9.67
CA LYS A 282 15.95 24.44 9.67
C LYS A 282 16.96 23.67 10.52
N GLU A 283 16.55 23.16 11.67
CA GLU A 283 17.40 22.32 12.53
C GLU A 283 17.69 20.95 11.92
N ARG A 284 16.69 20.32 11.28
CA ARG A 284 16.79 18.93 10.79
C ARG A 284 17.42 18.77 9.42
N VAL A 285 17.20 19.70 8.50
CA VAL A 285 17.55 19.61 7.07
C VAL A 285 18.46 20.77 6.63
N GLY A 286 18.64 21.79 7.47
CA GLY A 286 19.34 23.02 7.14
C GLY A 286 18.52 23.92 6.21
N GLU A 287 19.19 24.75 5.42
CA GLU A 287 18.53 25.65 4.46
C GLU A 287 17.72 24.85 3.42
N CYS A 288 16.44 25.21 3.27
CA CYS A 288 15.50 24.63 2.32
C CYS A 288 14.45 25.67 1.90
N LYS A 289 13.86 25.49 0.72
CA LYS A 289 12.71 26.26 0.25
C LYS A 289 11.45 25.56 0.78
N PHE A 290 10.77 26.19 1.73
CA PHE A 290 9.51 25.72 2.28
C PHE A 290 8.37 26.62 1.80
N THR A 291 7.41 26.07 1.08
CA THR A 291 6.36 26.83 0.40
C THR A 291 4.98 26.27 0.73
N VAL A 292 4.05 27.16 1.07
CA VAL A 292 2.61 26.86 1.14
C VAL A 292 1.98 27.37 -0.15
N PRO A 293 1.46 26.50 -1.05
CA PRO A 293 0.86 26.93 -2.31
C PRO A 293 -0.44 27.74 -2.13
N GLU A 294 -0.78 28.61 -3.08
CA GLU A 294 -1.94 29.53 -3.02
C GLU A 294 -3.31 28.84 -2.88
N HIS A 295 -3.41 27.54 -3.20
CA HIS A 295 -4.64 26.73 -3.09
C HIS A 295 -4.37 25.38 -2.38
N HIS A 296 -3.52 25.42 -1.34
CA HIS A 296 -3.07 24.26 -0.58
C HIS A 296 -4.20 23.36 -0.05
N GLU A 297 -5.40 23.89 0.15
CA GLU A 297 -6.57 23.20 0.70
C GLU A 297 -7.33 22.34 -0.31
N VAL A 298 -7.14 22.58 -1.61
CA VAL A 298 -7.82 21.87 -2.70
C VAL A 298 -6.85 21.21 -3.69
N THR A 299 -5.56 21.06 -3.34
CA THR A 299 -4.53 20.51 -4.25
C THR A 299 -4.86 19.10 -4.76
N GLY A 300 -5.54 18.26 -3.96
CA GLY A 300 -6.02 16.96 -4.43
C GLY A 300 -7.05 17.08 -5.56
N ALA A 301 -8.04 17.97 -5.42
CA ALA A 301 -9.02 18.25 -6.47
C ALA A 301 -8.39 18.93 -7.69
N LEU A 302 -7.47 19.88 -7.48
CA LEU A 302 -6.72 20.53 -8.56
C LEU A 302 -5.91 19.51 -9.37
N GLY A 303 -5.22 18.60 -8.70
CA GLY A 303 -4.48 17.52 -9.34
C GLY A 303 -5.38 16.60 -10.17
N CYS A 304 -6.59 16.31 -9.68
CA CYS A 304 -7.59 15.60 -10.46
C CYS A 304 -7.99 16.36 -11.73
N ALA A 305 -8.28 17.66 -11.63
CA ALA A 305 -8.69 18.47 -12.78
C ALA A 305 -7.58 18.48 -13.86
N LEU A 306 -6.31 18.59 -13.45
CA LEU A 306 -5.14 18.49 -14.33
C LEU A 306 -5.04 17.12 -15.00
N ILE A 307 -5.26 16.03 -14.26
CA ILE A 307 -5.25 14.67 -14.83
C ILE A 307 -6.40 14.48 -15.85
N ALA A 308 -7.57 15.05 -15.59
CA ALA A 308 -8.69 15.02 -16.53
C ALA A 308 -8.34 15.75 -17.84
N LEU A 309 -7.71 16.92 -17.75
CA LEU A 309 -7.19 17.66 -18.91
C LEU A 309 -6.16 16.82 -19.69
N GLU A 310 -5.14 16.28 -19.02
CA GLU A 310 -4.09 15.47 -19.66
C GLU A 310 -4.68 14.26 -20.42
N ASN A 311 -5.71 13.62 -19.85
CA ASN A 311 -6.35 12.46 -20.46
C ASN A 311 -7.16 12.83 -21.71
N ALA A 312 -7.91 13.94 -21.65
CA ALA A 312 -8.64 14.44 -22.81
C ALA A 312 -7.68 14.78 -23.96
N CYS A 313 -6.54 15.45 -23.67
CA CYS A 313 -5.54 15.81 -24.66
C CYS A 313 -4.74 14.60 -25.22
N SER A 314 -4.55 13.54 -24.44
CA SER A 314 -3.78 12.34 -24.84
C SER A 314 -4.50 11.40 -25.80
N SER A 315 -5.75 11.71 -26.18
CA SER A 315 -6.58 10.92 -27.09
C SER A 315 -6.11 11.07 -28.56
N THR A 316 -4.90 10.65 -28.86
CA THR A 316 -4.31 10.69 -30.21
C THR A 316 -4.63 9.40 -30.99
N ALA A 317 -5.79 9.38 -31.67
CA ALA A 317 -6.06 8.66 -32.93
C ALA A 317 -7.58 8.66 -33.23
N GLY A 318 -8.09 9.69 -33.90
CA GLY A 318 -9.37 9.64 -34.63
C GLY A 318 -10.67 9.51 -33.83
N HIS A 319 -10.63 9.50 -32.49
CA HIS A 319 -11.82 9.49 -31.64
C HIS A 319 -11.89 10.77 -30.79
N CYS A 320 -12.94 11.57 -30.98
CA CYS A 320 -13.28 12.65 -30.06
C CYS A 320 -13.53 12.07 -28.67
N PHE A 321 -12.72 12.44 -27.68
CA PHE A 321 -12.96 12.09 -26.29
C PHE A 321 -14.28 12.73 -25.83
N SER A 322 -15.24 11.91 -25.41
CA SER A 322 -16.49 12.38 -24.80
C SER A 322 -16.46 11.99 -23.32
N THR A 323 -16.64 12.97 -22.45
CA THR A 323 -16.76 12.71 -21.01
C THR A 323 -18.05 11.94 -20.70
N ASN A 324 -18.02 11.13 -19.64
CA ASN A 324 -19.17 10.48 -19.04
C ASN A 324 -19.85 11.36 -17.98
N PHE A 325 -19.39 12.60 -17.81
CA PHE A 325 -19.96 13.53 -16.84
C PHE A 325 -21.45 13.69 -17.07
N LYS A 326 -22.24 13.44 -16.04
CA LYS A 326 -23.70 13.38 -16.18
C LYS A 326 -24.36 14.77 -16.15
N GLY A 327 -23.59 15.83 -15.89
CA GLY A 327 -24.08 17.21 -15.86
C GLY A 327 -24.25 17.78 -14.45
N PHE A 328 -24.48 19.09 -14.40
CA PHE A 328 -24.73 19.81 -13.14
C PHE A 328 -26.14 19.55 -12.56
N ASP A 329 -27.06 18.99 -13.35
CA ASP A 329 -28.41 18.60 -12.92
C ASP A 329 -28.41 17.50 -11.83
N LEU A 330 -27.29 16.76 -11.69
CA LEU A 330 -27.05 15.80 -10.62
C LEU A 330 -27.29 16.37 -9.21
N ALA A 331 -27.07 17.68 -9.02
CA ALA A 331 -27.34 18.35 -7.75
C ALA A 331 -28.81 18.24 -7.31
N LYS A 332 -29.74 17.96 -8.24
CA LYS A 332 -31.19 17.91 -8.00
C LYS A 332 -31.78 16.50 -7.99
N ARG A 333 -30.99 15.46 -8.30
CA ARG A 333 -31.49 14.08 -8.38
C ARG A 333 -31.68 13.48 -7.00
N LYS A 334 -32.79 12.76 -6.82
CA LYS A 334 -33.07 12.01 -5.58
C LYS A 334 -32.25 10.72 -5.56
N TYR A 335 -31.77 10.34 -4.37
CA TYR A 335 -31.14 9.06 -4.13
C TYR A 335 -31.70 8.44 -2.85
N GLU A 336 -31.76 7.11 -2.82
CA GLU A 336 -32.04 6.35 -1.60
C GLU A 336 -30.73 5.76 -1.07
N LEU A 337 -30.56 5.80 0.26
CA LEU A 337 -29.40 5.21 0.93
C LEU A 337 -29.85 4.09 1.86
N LYS A 338 -29.32 2.89 1.66
CA LYS A 338 -29.55 1.71 2.49
C LYS A 338 -28.22 1.27 3.10
N SER A 339 -28.23 0.82 4.35
CA SER A 339 -27.02 0.29 5.01
C SER A 339 -27.20 -1.20 5.32
N PHE A 340 -26.14 -1.98 5.17
CA PHE A 340 -26.07 -3.35 5.67
C PHE A 340 -24.66 -3.68 6.18
N VAL A 341 -24.53 -4.66 7.08
CA VAL A 341 -23.23 -5.09 7.61
C VAL A 341 -22.68 -6.25 6.78
N CYS A 342 -21.44 -6.14 6.31
CA CYS A 342 -20.77 -7.21 5.56
C CYS A 342 -20.29 -8.33 6.50
N PRO A 343 -20.77 -9.58 6.37
CA PRO A 343 -20.40 -10.69 7.27
C PRO A 343 -19.08 -11.39 6.90
N ASP A 344 -18.45 -11.03 5.79
CA ASP A 344 -17.37 -11.82 5.17
C ASP A 344 -16.04 -11.85 5.94
N CYS A 345 -15.80 -10.92 6.86
CA CYS A 345 -14.58 -10.89 7.64
C CYS A 345 -14.77 -10.17 8.98
N ALA A 346 -13.79 -10.32 9.86
CA ALA A 346 -13.79 -9.74 11.20
C ALA A 346 -14.01 -8.20 11.24
N ASN A 347 -13.79 -7.50 10.11
CA ASN A 347 -14.03 -6.06 10.04
C ASN A 347 -15.50 -5.67 10.13
N HIS A 348 -16.44 -6.58 9.84
CA HIS A 348 -17.90 -6.32 9.86
C HIS A 348 -18.27 -4.93 9.34
N CYS A 349 -17.75 -4.57 8.16
CA CYS A 349 -17.88 -3.21 7.65
C CYS A 349 -19.35 -2.88 7.41
N GLU A 350 -19.80 -1.70 7.85
CA GLU A 350 -21.06 -1.14 7.41
C GLU A 350 -20.91 -0.70 5.95
N ILE A 351 -21.68 -1.33 5.07
CA ILE A 351 -21.75 -1.04 3.64
C ILE A 351 -22.99 -0.21 3.39
N LYS A 352 -22.81 0.91 2.70
CA LYS A 352 -23.87 1.80 2.25
C LYS A 352 -24.13 1.54 0.77
N GLU A 353 -25.36 1.16 0.45
CA GLU A 353 -25.93 1.10 -0.89
C GLU A 353 -26.61 2.43 -1.22
N VAL A 354 -26.29 3.01 -2.37
CA VAL A 354 -26.90 4.23 -2.90
C VAL A 354 -27.60 3.87 -4.19
N VAL A 355 -28.91 4.09 -4.22
CA VAL A 355 -29.74 3.93 -5.40
C VAL A 355 -30.10 5.30 -5.92
N VAL A 356 -29.49 5.71 -7.02
CA VAL A 356 -29.86 6.94 -7.73
C VAL A 356 -30.94 6.59 -8.75
N GLU A 357 -31.97 7.44 -8.86
CA GLU A 357 -33.07 7.23 -9.81
C GLU A 357 -32.57 7.00 -11.24
N GLY A 358 -32.95 5.87 -11.84
CA GLY A 358 -32.55 5.47 -13.20
C GLY A 358 -31.16 4.83 -13.32
N GLU A 359 -30.45 4.61 -12.22
CA GLU A 359 -29.09 4.04 -12.21
C GLU A 359 -28.97 2.73 -11.44
N LYS A 360 -27.82 2.05 -11.61
CA LYS A 360 -27.48 0.86 -10.83
C LYS A 360 -27.11 1.25 -9.40
N SER A 361 -27.43 0.38 -8.44
CA SER A 361 -26.98 0.52 -7.06
C SER A 361 -25.46 0.65 -6.97
N LEU A 362 -25.02 1.66 -6.22
CA LEU A 362 -23.62 1.91 -5.89
C LEU A 362 -23.37 1.48 -4.45
N PHE A 363 -22.22 0.87 -4.16
CA PHE A 363 -21.93 0.39 -2.82
C PHE A 363 -20.59 0.95 -2.32
N TYR A 364 -20.54 1.39 -1.07
CA TYR A 364 -19.32 1.92 -0.44
C TYR A 364 -19.27 1.63 1.06
N GLY A 365 -18.12 1.89 1.71
CA GLY A 365 -17.88 1.57 3.13
C GLY A 365 -17.09 0.27 3.37
N SER A 366 -16.77 -0.46 2.31
CA SER A 366 -15.99 -1.69 2.41
C SER A 366 -14.51 -1.40 2.65
N ARG A 367 -13.89 -1.98 3.70
CA ARG A 367 -12.44 -1.86 3.94
C ARG A 367 -11.58 -2.65 2.94
N CYS A 368 -12.20 -3.56 2.18
CA CYS A 368 -11.50 -4.51 1.34
C CYS A 368 -11.93 -4.46 -0.12
N GLU A 369 -12.53 -3.34 -0.54
CA GLU A 369 -12.89 -3.02 -1.93
C GLU A 369 -13.88 -4.02 -2.57
N LYS A 370 -14.46 -4.95 -1.77
CA LYS A 370 -15.37 -6.03 -2.23
C LYS A 370 -16.56 -5.50 -3.03
N TYR A 371 -17.09 -4.36 -2.63
CA TYR A 371 -18.32 -3.79 -3.18
C TYR A 371 -18.08 -2.66 -4.19
N GLU A 372 -16.82 -2.34 -4.50
CA GLU A 372 -16.49 -1.31 -5.48
C GLU A 372 -16.65 -1.82 -6.92
N ILE A 373 -17.25 -0.99 -7.80
CA ILE A 373 -17.52 -1.36 -9.19
C ILE A 373 -16.21 -1.33 -9.99
N ASN A 374 -15.79 -2.47 -10.52
CA ASN A 374 -14.58 -2.61 -11.36
C ASN A 374 -14.79 -1.97 -12.75
N ARG A 375 -14.61 -0.65 -12.88
CA ARG A 375 -14.75 0.07 -14.16
C ARG A 375 -13.52 0.01 -15.08
N PHE A 376 -12.32 -0.25 -14.55
CA PHE A 376 -11.07 -0.05 -15.30
C PHE A 376 -10.33 -1.35 -15.66
N LYS A 377 -11.05 -2.37 -16.18
CA LYS A 377 -10.37 -3.43 -16.91
C LYS A 377 -10.01 -2.91 -18.30
N VAL A 378 -8.75 -2.53 -18.51
CA VAL A 378 -8.23 -2.44 -19.87
C VAL A 378 -8.33 -3.87 -20.43
N LYS A 379 -9.22 -4.10 -21.41
CA LYS A 379 -9.33 -5.37 -22.13
C LYS A 379 -8.11 -5.54 -23.05
N ARG A 380 -6.92 -5.68 -22.47
CA ARG A 380 -5.79 -6.29 -23.17
C ARG A 380 -5.77 -7.75 -22.79
N ASN A 381 -5.65 -8.62 -23.79
CA ASN A 381 -5.58 -10.07 -23.61
C ASN A 381 -4.17 -10.45 -23.12
N ILE A 382 -3.77 -9.95 -21.95
CA ILE A 382 -2.45 -10.17 -21.36
C ILE A 382 -2.45 -11.55 -20.70
N PRO A 383 -1.52 -12.46 -21.06
CA PRO A 383 -1.44 -13.77 -20.46
C PRO A 383 -1.07 -13.69 -18.97
N ASP A 384 -1.72 -14.52 -18.15
CA ASP A 384 -1.36 -14.68 -16.74
C ASP A 384 -0.26 -15.73 -16.61
N LEU A 385 0.99 -15.28 -16.74
CA LEU A 385 2.17 -16.15 -16.70
C LEU A 385 2.37 -16.83 -15.33
N PHE A 386 1.81 -16.27 -14.26
CA PHE A 386 1.85 -16.88 -12.92
C PHE A 386 0.83 -18.02 -12.80
N ALA A 387 -0.37 -17.88 -13.38
CA ALA A 387 -1.30 -19.01 -13.54
C ALA A 387 -0.67 -20.12 -14.37
N GLU A 388 0.00 -19.77 -15.48
CA GLU A 388 0.66 -20.74 -16.35
C GLU A 388 1.75 -21.51 -15.60
N ARG A 389 2.62 -20.80 -14.87
CA ARG A 389 3.64 -21.39 -13.99
C ARG A 389 3.03 -22.31 -12.93
N GLU A 390 1.95 -21.89 -12.27
CA GLU A 390 1.26 -22.70 -11.26
C GLU A 390 0.65 -23.97 -11.88
N LYS A 391 0.06 -23.85 -13.07
CA LYS A 391 -0.43 -25.01 -13.83
C LYS A 391 0.71 -25.97 -14.12
N LEU A 392 1.86 -25.49 -14.60
CA LEU A 392 3.05 -26.33 -14.82
C LEU A 392 3.44 -27.04 -13.51
N LEU A 393 3.59 -26.29 -12.40
CA LEU A 393 3.94 -26.85 -11.09
C LEU A 393 3.01 -27.99 -10.67
N LEU A 394 1.70 -27.84 -10.89
CA LEU A 394 0.69 -28.82 -10.47
C LEU A 394 0.52 -30.00 -11.44
N SER A 395 0.86 -29.82 -12.72
CA SER A 395 0.57 -30.79 -13.79
C SER A 395 1.79 -31.51 -14.38
N THR A 396 3.03 -31.13 -14.02
CA THR A 396 4.24 -31.79 -14.58
C THR A 396 4.22 -33.31 -14.40
N TYR A 397 3.55 -33.82 -13.37
CA TYR A 397 3.36 -35.25 -13.17
C TYR A 397 1.90 -35.59 -12.92
N HIS A 398 1.35 -36.41 -13.80
CA HIS A 398 0.10 -37.12 -13.61
C HIS A 398 0.42 -38.60 -13.36
N SER A 399 0.05 -39.12 -12.20
CA SER A 399 0.34 -40.52 -11.90
C SER A 399 -0.46 -41.45 -12.81
N PRO A 400 0.16 -42.48 -13.42
CA PRO A 400 -0.57 -43.56 -14.09
C PRO A 400 -1.38 -44.43 -13.10
N LEU A 401 -1.18 -44.27 -11.79
CA LEU A 401 -1.90 -44.96 -10.71
C LEU A 401 -3.13 -44.19 -10.20
N THR A 402 -3.55 -43.12 -10.88
CA THR A 402 -4.69 -42.24 -10.50
C THR A 402 -6.05 -42.94 -10.43
N THR A 403 -6.16 -44.19 -10.90
CA THR A 403 -7.35 -45.03 -10.79
C THR A 403 -7.41 -45.87 -9.51
N TYR A 404 -6.38 -45.86 -8.66
CA TYR A 404 -6.38 -46.54 -7.36
C TYR A 404 -6.65 -45.55 -6.22
N HIS A 405 -7.77 -45.71 -5.52
CA HIS A 405 -7.98 -45.12 -4.20
C HIS A 405 -7.01 -45.76 -3.21
N SER A 406 -5.80 -45.22 -3.12
CA SER A 406 -4.87 -45.60 -2.05
C SER A 406 -5.49 -45.25 -0.70
N PRO A 407 -5.49 -46.17 0.28
CA PRO A 407 -6.03 -45.87 1.61
C PRO A 407 -5.19 -44.86 2.38
N ILE A 408 -3.93 -44.61 1.98
CA ILE A 408 -3.01 -43.73 2.71
C ILE A 408 -2.92 -42.37 2.01
N ARG A 409 -3.27 -41.31 2.75
CA ARG A 409 -3.35 -39.93 2.30
C ARG A 409 -2.25 -39.10 2.94
N ILE A 410 -1.41 -38.48 2.12
CA ILE A 410 -0.31 -37.62 2.55
C ILE A 410 -0.60 -36.16 2.23
N GLY A 411 -0.71 -35.34 3.28
CA GLY A 411 -0.89 -33.90 3.20
C GLY A 411 0.42 -33.18 2.88
N ILE A 412 0.45 -32.43 1.78
CA ILE A 412 1.54 -31.49 1.45
C ILE A 412 0.97 -30.06 1.50
N PRO A 413 1.45 -29.21 2.42
CA PRO A 413 0.94 -27.85 2.53
C PRO A 413 1.52 -26.93 1.46
N ARG A 414 0.72 -26.00 0.95
CA ARG A 414 1.09 -25.04 -0.10
C ARG A 414 1.84 -23.83 0.46
N PHE A 415 2.99 -24.05 1.08
CA PHE A 415 3.84 -22.97 1.59
C PHE A 415 5.32 -23.16 1.25
N PHE A 416 6.13 -22.11 1.43
CA PHE A 416 7.60 -22.14 1.28
C PHE A 416 8.10 -22.93 0.06
N THR A 417 8.71 -24.09 0.28
CA THR A 417 9.35 -24.89 -0.76
C THR A 417 8.37 -25.63 -1.67
N PHE A 418 7.08 -25.61 -1.37
CA PHE A 418 6.02 -26.11 -2.26
C PHE A 418 6.14 -25.54 -3.67
N TYR A 419 6.32 -24.22 -3.78
CA TYR A 419 6.37 -23.51 -5.06
C TYR A 419 7.64 -23.81 -5.88
N GLU A 420 8.59 -24.57 -5.33
CA GLU A 420 9.83 -24.98 -5.99
C GLU A 420 9.84 -26.49 -6.29
N PHE A 421 9.45 -27.33 -5.31
CA PHE A 421 9.72 -28.77 -5.32
C PHE A 421 8.48 -29.66 -5.27
N TYR A 422 7.28 -29.09 -5.41
CA TYR A 422 6.06 -29.91 -5.46
C TYR A 422 6.12 -31.03 -6.53
N PRO A 423 6.62 -30.80 -7.78
CA PRO A 423 6.70 -31.86 -8.78
C PRO A 423 7.49 -33.09 -8.30
N PHE A 424 8.65 -32.87 -7.66
CA PHE A 424 9.45 -33.94 -7.04
C PHE A 424 8.64 -34.72 -5.99
N PHE A 425 8.05 -34.02 -5.01
CA PHE A 425 7.33 -34.68 -3.91
C PHE A 425 6.07 -35.40 -4.39
N ASN A 426 5.30 -34.76 -5.27
CA ASN A 426 4.10 -35.34 -5.85
C ASN A 426 4.41 -36.64 -6.58
N CYS A 427 5.42 -36.63 -7.44
CA CYS A 427 5.88 -37.81 -8.16
C CYS A 427 6.36 -38.89 -7.19
N PHE A 428 7.21 -38.55 -6.22
CA PHE A 428 7.77 -39.52 -5.29
C PHE A 428 6.69 -40.28 -4.52
N PHE A 429 5.75 -39.59 -3.90
CA PHE A 429 4.69 -40.23 -3.12
C PHE A 429 3.67 -40.96 -4.00
N SER A 430 3.35 -40.41 -5.17
CA SER A 430 2.44 -41.07 -6.12
C SER A 430 3.02 -42.35 -6.70
N GLU A 431 4.32 -42.41 -7.03
CA GLU A 431 5.02 -43.63 -7.48
C GLU A 431 5.08 -44.70 -6.38
N LEU A 432 5.08 -44.29 -5.11
CA LEU A 432 4.92 -45.21 -3.99
C LEU A 432 3.48 -45.74 -3.87
N GLY A 433 2.52 -45.12 -4.55
CA GLY A 433 1.11 -45.49 -4.54
C GLY A 433 0.33 -44.81 -3.41
N LEU A 434 0.73 -43.61 -2.98
CA LEU A 434 0.05 -42.83 -1.95
C LEU A 434 -0.79 -41.72 -2.59
N GLN A 435 -1.90 -41.35 -1.94
CA GLN A 435 -2.70 -40.21 -2.39
C GLN A 435 -2.13 -38.91 -1.83
N VAL A 436 -1.64 -38.02 -2.70
CA VAL A 436 -1.20 -36.67 -2.32
C VAL A 436 -2.41 -35.76 -2.17
N VAL A 437 -2.50 -35.08 -1.02
CA VAL A 437 -3.56 -34.11 -0.71
C VAL A 437 -2.92 -32.76 -0.44
N LEU A 438 -3.37 -31.72 -1.15
CA LEU A 438 -2.89 -30.36 -0.94
C LEU A 438 -3.79 -29.57 0.01
N SER A 439 -3.20 -28.63 0.75
CA SER A 439 -3.99 -27.55 1.35
C SER A 439 -4.65 -26.72 0.24
N ASP A 440 -5.73 -26.03 0.55
CA ASP A 440 -6.36 -25.11 -0.40
C ASP A 440 -5.40 -23.97 -0.80
N SER A 441 -5.74 -23.27 -1.89
CA SER A 441 -5.09 -22.00 -2.22
C SER A 441 -5.27 -21.02 -1.06
N THR A 442 -4.21 -20.28 -0.78
CA THR A 442 -4.19 -19.33 0.33
C THR A 442 -5.31 -18.32 0.21
N ASN A 443 -6.07 -18.19 1.28
CA ASN A 443 -7.27 -17.36 1.34
C ASN A 443 -7.39 -16.76 2.76
N ARG A 444 -8.36 -15.85 2.95
CA ARG A 444 -8.53 -15.16 4.25
C ARG A 444 -8.75 -16.11 5.41
N LYS A 445 -9.47 -17.22 5.21
CA LYS A 445 -9.70 -18.22 6.27
C LYS A 445 -8.38 -18.83 6.73
N ILE A 446 -7.56 -19.29 5.78
CA ILE A 446 -6.21 -19.83 6.06
C ILE A 446 -5.32 -18.79 6.74
N ILE A 447 -5.33 -17.54 6.24
CA ILE A 447 -4.53 -16.45 6.81
C ILE A 447 -4.92 -16.21 8.28
N ASN A 448 -6.21 -16.01 8.56
CA ASN A 448 -6.69 -15.72 9.91
C ASN A 448 -6.39 -16.88 10.87
N GLN A 449 -6.66 -18.11 10.43
CA GLN A 449 -6.31 -19.31 11.19
C GLN A 449 -4.81 -19.36 11.49
N GLY A 450 -3.96 -18.94 10.55
CA GLY A 450 -2.51 -18.88 10.77
C GLY A 450 -2.11 -17.82 11.81
N LEU A 451 -2.66 -16.62 11.70
CA LEU A 451 -2.39 -15.50 12.61
C LEU A 451 -2.84 -15.80 14.05
N GLU A 452 -3.97 -16.47 14.24
CA GLU A 452 -4.51 -16.82 15.56
C GLU A 452 -3.69 -17.92 16.28
N ASN A 453 -2.90 -18.71 15.53
CA ASN A 453 -2.24 -19.91 16.07
C ASN A 453 -0.71 -19.82 16.06
N VAL A 454 -0.15 -18.70 15.60
CA VAL A 454 1.30 -18.49 15.63
C VAL A 454 1.72 -18.03 17.04
N PRO A 455 2.68 -18.70 17.69
CA PRO A 455 3.07 -18.37 19.07
C PRO A 455 3.99 -17.15 19.18
N VAL A 456 4.60 -16.73 18.07
CA VAL A 456 5.61 -15.66 18.03
C VAL A 456 5.43 -14.77 16.82
N GLU A 457 5.86 -13.52 16.95
CA GLU A 457 5.93 -12.58 15.85
C GLU A 457 7.02 -12.99 14.84
N SER A 458 6.58 -13.57 13.71
CA SER A 458 7.43 -14.02 12.60
C SER A 458 7.07 -13.34 11.29
N CYS A 459 7.81 -13.62 10.21
CA CYS A 459 7.41 -13.17 8.88
C CYS A 459 6.03 -13.72 8.48
N PHE A 460 5.29 -12.97 7.66
CA PHE A 460 3.90 -13.28 7.29
C PHE A 460 3.70 -14.71 6.73
N PRO A 461 4.53 -15.23 5.81
CA PRO A 461 4.39 -16.61 5.31
C PRO A 461 4.55 -17.68 6.40
N HIS A 462 5.36 -17.41 7.42
CA HIS A 462 5.52 -18.29 8.56
C HIS A 462 4.27 -18.30 9.45
N LYS A 463 3.56 -17.17 9.57
CA LYS A 463 2.27 -17.15 10.26
C LYS A 463 1.22 -17.95 9.47
N VAL A 464 1.15 -17.73 8.16
CA VAL A 464 0.16 -18.35 7.27
C VAL A 464 0.34 -19.87 7.14
N SER A 465 1.57 -20.38 7.25
CA SER A 465 1.84 -21.82 7.21
C SER A 465 1.05 -22.61 8.27
N HIS A 466 0.77 -22.02 9.44
CA HIS A 466 -0.06 -22.64 10.49
C HIS A 466 -1.48 -22.89 9.98
N GLY A 467 -2.06 -21.93 9.25
CA GLY A 467 -3.36 -22.06 8.61
C GLY A 467 -3.39 -23.17 7.56
N HIS A 468 -2.33 -23.34 6.78
CA HIS A 468 -2.25 -24.44 5.81
C HIS A 468 -2.23 -25.82 6.47
N ILE A 469 -1.58 -25.95 7.63
CA ILE A 469 -1.62 -27.20 8.40
C ILE A 469 -3.03 -27.46 8.92
N LEU A 470 -3.67 -26.47 9.52
CA LEU A 470 -5.04 -26.58 10.01
C LEU A 470 -6.01 -26.99 8.88
N ASN A 471 -5.87 -26.38 7.70
CA ASN A 471 -6.64 -26.76 6.53
C ASN A 471 -6.43 -28.23 6.11
N LEU A 472 -5.20 -28.76 6.19
CA LEU A 472 -4.93 -30.17 5.89
C LEU A 472 -5.46 -31.12 6.96
N LEU A 473 -5.42 -30.72 8.24
CA LEU A 473 -6.00 -31.49 9.33
C LEU A 473 -7.52 -31.67 9.15
N ASP A 474 -8.20 -30.64 8.64
CA ASP A 474 -9.64 -30.71 8.30
C ASP A 474 -9.93 -31.63 7.09
N LYS A 475 -8.91 -31.94 6.28
CA LYS A 475 -9.04 -32.82 5.11
C LYS A 475 -8.82 -34.30 5.42
N ASN A 476 -8.67 -34.69 6.69
CA ASN A 476 -8.50 -36.08 7.15
C ASN A 476 -7.34 -36.80 6.45
N VAL A 477 -6.15 -36.18 6.42
CA VAL A 477 -4.92 -36.82 5.93
C VAL A 477 -4.33 -37.72 7.01
N ASP A 478 -3.72 -38.84 6.62
CA ASP A 478 -3.07 -39.78 7.56
C ASP A 478 -1.68 -39.28 7.99
N TYR A 479 -0.98 -38.65 7.05
CA TYR A 479 0.37 -38.14 7.23
C TYR A 479 0.46 -36.68 6.80
N LEU A 480 1.21 -35.86 7.56
CA LEU A 480 1.63 -34.52 7.16
C LEU A 480 3.11 -34.53 6.77
N PHE A 481 3.41 -34.11 5.55
CA PHE A 481 4.78 -33.99 5.07
C PHE A 481 5.33 -32.57 5.31
N LEU A 482 6.23 -32.45 6.29
CA LEU A 482 6.80 -31.18 6.75
C LEU A 482 8.34 -31.22 6.64
N PRO A 483 8.91 -31.02 5.44
CA PRO A 483 10.36 -31.11 5.24
C PRO A 483 11.10 -29.89 5.79
N SER A 484 12.23 -30.13 6.46
CA SER A 484 13.22 -29.13 6.82
C SER A 484 14.24 -29.00 5.68
N VAL A 485 14.00 -28.07 4.75
CA VAL A 485 14.85 -27.90 3.56
C VAL A 485 16.01 -26.96 3.88
N ILE A 486 17.23 -27.48 3.90
CA ILE A 486 18.44 -26.76 4.33
C ILE A 486 19.07 -25.97 3.17
N ASN A 487 19.29 -26.64 2.05
CA ASN A 487 19.99 -26.07 0.90
C ASN A 487 19.31 -26.42 -0.42
N PHE A 488 19.73 -25.68 -1.45
CA PHE A 488 19.33 -25.85 -2.84
C PHE A 488 20.59 -25.94 -3.71
N PRO A 489 20.49 -26.47 -4.94
CA PRO A 489 21.50 -26.24 -5.95
C PRO A 489 21.70 -24.73 -6.14
N ALA A 490 22.95 -24.28 -6.05
CA ALA A 490 23.30 -22.89 -6.35
C ALA A 490 23.02 -22.58 -7.83
N ILE A 491 22.81 -21.29 -8.13
CA ILE A 491 22.56 -20.85 -9.51
C ILE A 491 23.79 -21.08 -10.39
N GLN A 492 24.98 -20.82 -9.84
CA GLN A 492 26.25 -21.18 -10.46
C GLN A 492 27.00 -22.21 -9.62
N LYS A 493 27.83 -23.01 -10.30
CA LYS A 493 28.77 -23.94 -9.67
C LYS A 493 29.89 -23.23 -8.90
N SER A 494 30.22 -22.00 -9.26
CA SER A 494 31.26 -21.18 -8.61
C SER A 494 30.89 -20.74 -7.19
N ILE A 495 29.60 -20.68 -6.86
CA ILE A 495 29.14 -20.28 -5.53
C ILE A 495 29.06 -21.50 -4.61
N ASN A 496 29.87 -21.47 -3.56
CA ASN A 496 30.01 -22.60 -2.64
C ASN A 496 28.91 -22.69 -1.58
N ASN A 497 28.08 -21.65 -1.38
CA ASN A 497 27.03 -21.60 -0.36
C ASN A 497 25.67 -21.35 -1.00
N SER A 498 24.63 -22.10 -0.62
CA SER A 498 23.27 -21.83 -1.10
C SER A 498 22.22 -22.40 -0.16
N PHE A 499 21.74 -21.56 0.76
CA PHE A 499 20.88 -21.99 1.85
C PHE A 499 19.53 -21.29 1.82
N THR A 500 18.53 -21.95 2.39
CA THR A 500 17.22 -21.34 2.72
C THR A 500 17.33 -20.49 3.97
N CYS A 501 16.40 -19.56 4.18
CA CYS A 501 16.40 -18.80 5.43
C CYS A 501 16.14 -19.72 6.64
N PRO A 502 16.63 -19.36 7.85
CA PRO A 502 16.48 -20.19 9.04
C PRO A 502 15.03 -20.53 9.35
N TYR A 503 14.09 -19.60 9.10
CA TYR A 503 12.66 -19.86 9.26
C TYR A 503 12.15 -21.01 8.40
N VAL A 504 12.64 -21.19 7.17
CA VAL A 504 12.25 -22.34 6.31
C VAL A 504 12.81 -23.64 6.90
N GLN A 505 14.03 -23.60 7.42
CA GLN A 505 14.69 -24.77 7.99
C GLN A 505 14.01 -25.22 9.29
N THR A 506 13.63 -24.28 10.15
CA THR A 506 13.08 -24.58 11.48
C THR A 506 11.56 -24.74 11.50
N LEU A 507 10.86 -24.33 10.43
CA LEU A 507 9.40 -24.32 10.37
C LEU A 507 8.74 -25.64 10.78
N PRO A 508 9.17 -26.83 10.32
CA PRO A 508 8.52 -28.08 10.71
C PRO A 508 8.54 -28.33 12.21
N TYR A 509 9.58 -27.87 12.92
CA TYR A 509 9.69 -28.01 14.37
C TYR A 509 8.77 -27.03 15.09
N VAL A 510 8.68 -25.79 14.59
CA VAL A 510 7.78 -24.78 15.14
C VAL A 510 6.32 -25.22 14.98
N LEU A 511 5.91 -25.64 13.78
CA LEU A 511 4.55 -26.11 13.49
C LEU A 511 4.16 -27.32 14.34
N LYS A 512 5.10 -28.26 14.54
CA LYS A 512 4.85 -29.44 15.36
C LYS A 512 4.53 -29.07 16.81
N VAL A 513 5.24 -28.09 17.37
CA VAL A 513 5.04 -27.65 18.75
C VAL A 513 3.80 -26.77 18.87
N SER A 514 3.62 -25.80 17.97
CA SER A 514 2.49 -24.86 18.04
C SER A 514 1.13 -25.51 17.79
N LEU A 515 1.09 -26.61 17.03
CA LEU A 515 -0.15 -27.32 16.67
C LEU A 515 -0.22 -28.73 17.27
N GLU A 516 0.59 -29.04 18.28
CA GLU A 516 0.73 -30.40 18.82
C GLU A 516 -0.61 -31.01 19.23
N GLU A 517 -1.43 -30.27 19.99
CA GLU A 517 -2.72 -30.73 20.49
C GLU A 517 -3.67 -31.07 19.33
N LYS A 518 -3.78 -30.19 18.34
CA LYS A 518 -4.67 -30.36 17.18
C LYS A 518 -4.23 -31.53 16.29
N ILE A 519 -2.92 -31.73 16.13
CA ILE A 519 -2.37 -32.87 15.38
C ILE A 519 -2.68 -34.19 16.10
N LYS A 520 -2.53 -34.23 17.44
CA LYS A 520 -2.86 -35.41 18.26
C LYS A 520 -4.35 -35.74 18.22
N GLU A 521 -5.21 -34.73 18.33
CA GLU A 521 -6.67 -34.87 18.27
C GLU A 521 -7.11 -35.55 16.96
N LYS A 522 -6.55 -35.10 15.83
CA LYS A 522 -6.82 -35.63 14.50
C LYS A 522 -6.07 -36.92 14.19
N LYS A 523 -5.24 -37.42 15.10
CA LYS A 523 -4.43 -38.66 14.98
C LYS A 523 -3.52 -38.69 13.74
N VAL A 524 -3.05 -37.52 13.31
CA VAL A 524 -2.23 -37.38 12.10
C VAL A 524 -0.74 -37.58 12.42
N LYS A 525 -0.03 -38.34 11.60
CA LYS A 525 1.42 -38.58 11.77
C LYS A 525 2.25 -37.57 11.02
N ILE A 526 3.34 -37.07 11.60
CA ILE A 526 4.23 -36.10 10.95
C ILE A 526 5.42 -36.82 10.31
N LEU A 527 5.69 -36.52 9.05
CA LEU A 527 6.89 -36.91 8.32
C LEU A 527 7.79 -35.69 8.16
N GLN A 528 8.91 -35.68 8.87
CA GLN A 528 9.78 -34.50 9.01
C GLN A 528 11.22 -34.81 8.58
N PRO A 529 11.50 -34.99 7.29
CA PRO A 529 12.87 -35.20 6.83
C PRO A 529 13.67 -33.90 6.82
N ILE A 530 14.98 -34.02 7.03
CA ILE A 530 15.94 -32.94 6.74
C ILE A 530 16.42 -33.16 5.31
N LEU A 531 16.20 -32.18 4.43
CA LEU A 531 16.46 -32.31 2.99
C LEU A 531 17.59 -31.38 2.56
N TYR A 532 18.50 -31.97 1.78
CA TYR A 532 19.68 -31.33 1.20
C TYR A 532 19.63 -31.53 -0.31
N PHE A 533 19.03 -30.59 -1.05
CA PHE A 533 18.82 -30.76 -2.50
C PHE A 533 20.11 -30.62 -3.31
N ARG A 534 21.18 -30.08 -2.74
CA ARG A 534 22.48 -30.00 -3.40
C ARG A 534 23.22 -31.34 -3.40
N GLU A 535 23.01 -32.16 -2.36
CA GLU A 535 23.67 -33.44 -2.18
C GLU A 535 22.70 -34.61 -2.41
N GLU A 536 22.59 -35.08 -3.66
CA GLU A 536 21.65 -36.12 -4.08
C GLU A 536 21.68 -37.37 -3.17
N LYS A 537 22.87 -37.79 -2.73
CA LYS A 537 23.03 -38.94 -1.82
C LYS A 537 22.34 -38.70 -0.46
N LEU A 538 22.50 -37.51 0.12
CA LEU A 538 21.86 -37.15 1.38
C LEU A 538 20.34 -37.02 1.20
N LEU A 539 19.91 -36.41 0.09
CA LEU A 539 18.50 -36.33 -0.27
C LEU A 539 17.87 -37.72 -0.40
N PHE A 540 18.53 -38.64 -1.10
CA PHE A 540 18.05 -40.01 -1.27
C PHE A 540 17.92 -40.73 0.06
N GLU A 541 18.93 -40.68 0.93
CA GLU A 541 18.87 -41.35 2.24
C GLU A 541 17.76 -40.76 3.13
N ALA A 542 17.54 -39.43 3.09
CA ALA A 542 16.42 -38.80 3.81
C ALA A 542 15.05 -39.27 3.29
N MET A 543 14.83 -39.25 1.97
CA MET A 543 13.58 -39.69 1.36
C MET A 543 13.34 -41.21 1.53
N LYS A 544 14.41 -42.00 1.48
CA LYS A 544 14.36 -43.44 1.75
C LYS A 544 13.92 -43.75 3.18
N ARG A 545 14.41 -43.02 4.18
CA ARG A 545 13.94 -43.15 5.58
C ARG A 545 12.45 -42.85 5.70
N ILE A 546 11.95 -41.80 5.03
CA ILE A 546 10.52 -41.49 5.01
C ILE A 546 9.70 -42.60 4.35
N ALA A 547 10.13 -43.11 3.20
CA ALA A 547 9.45 -44.22 2.54
C ALA A 547 9.45 -45.51 3.39
N GLN A 548 10.51 -45.77 4.14
CA GLN A 548 10.58 -46.89 5.08
C GLN A 548 9.62 -46.73 6.27
N GLN A 549 9.46 -45.51 6.81
CA GLN A 549 8.44 -45.22 7.85
C GLN A 549 7.01 -45.46 7.33
N LEU A 550 6.80 -45.32 6.03
CA LEU A 550 5.55 -45.61 5.33
C LEU A 550 5.41 -47.09 4.91
N GLY A 551 6.36 -47.95 5.28
CA GLY A 551 6.31 -49.40 5.03
C GLY A 551 6.89 -49.86 3.69
N PHE A 552 7.45 -48.96 2.88
CA PHE A 552 8.06 -49.32 1.59
C PHE A 552 9.51 -49.80 1.75
N LYS A 553 9.95 -50.72 0.88
CA LYS A 553 11.31 -51.27 0.86
C LYS A 553 11.83 -51.49 -0.56
N GLY A 554 13.15 -51.63 -0.69
CA GLY A 554 13.80 -52.14 -1.89
C GLY A 554 13.77 -51.21 -3.11
N LYS A 555 13.67 -51.81 -4.31
CA LYS A 555 13.83 -51.13 -5.61
C LYS A 555 12.76 -50.06 -5.90
N LYS A 556 11.57 -50.17 -5.30
CA LYS A 556 10.46 -49.23 -5.51
C LYS A 556 10.82 -47.80 -5.07
N ILE A 557 11.50 -47.66 -3.93
CA ILE A 557 11.94 -46.35 -3.39
C ILE A 557 12.91 -45.66 -4.36
N LYS A 558 13.92 -46.41 -4.84
CA LYS A 558 14.92 -45.87 -5.77
C LYS A 558 14.28 -45.43 -7.10
N LYS A 559 13.34 -46.22 -7.62
CA LYS A 559 12.59 -45.85 -8.83
C LYS A 559 11.79 -44.56 -8.63
N ALA A 560 11.01 -44.47 -7.54
CA ALA A 560 10.21 -43.28 -7.22
C ALA A 560 11.07 -42.03 -7.06
N PHE A 561 12.24 -42.16 -6.42
CA PHE A 561 13.19 -41.06 -6.23
C PHE A 561 13.77 -40.55 -7.55
N LEU A 562 14.31 -41.45 -8.38
CA LEU A 562 14.90 -41.08 -9.66
C LEU A 562 13.86 -40.45 -10.60
N ARG A 563 12.64 -40.99 -10.62
CA ARG A 563 11.53 -40.40 -11.39
C ARG A 563 11.15 -39.02 -10.86
N GLY A 564 11.14 -38.83 -9.54
CA GLY A 564 10.92 -37.52 -8.93
C GLY A 564 11.95 -36.48 -9.37
N LEU A 565 13.24 -36.84 -9.40
CA LEU A 565 14.32 -35.96 -9.90
C LEU A 565 14.13 -35.59 -11.37
N GLU A 566 13.78 -36.58 -12.20
CA GLU A 566 13.51 -36.37 -13.62
C GLU A 566 12.37 -35.35 -13.83
N ILE A 567 11.24 -35.55 -13.15
CA ILE A 567 10.08 -34.65 -13.21
C ILE A 567 10.43 -33.24 -12.73
N GLN A 568 11.23 -33.11 -11.67
CA GLN A 568 11.68 -31.82 -11.18
C GLN A 568 12.57 -31.08 -12.20
N ASN A 569 13.44 -31.82 -12.90
CA ASN A 569 14.24 -31.27 -13.98
C ASN A 569 13.37 -30.86 -15.17
N THR A 570 12.36 -31.66 -15.55
CA THR A 570 11.40 -31.30 -16.60
C THR A 570 10.67 -30.01 -16.28
N PHE A 571 10.14 -29.87 -15.06
CA PHE A 571 9.50 -28.62 -14.61
C PHE A 571 10.45 -27.44 -14.76
N SER A 572 11.69 -27.58 -14.28
CA SER A 572 12.68 -26.49 -14.32
C SER A 572 13.06 -26.09 -15.75
N GLN A 573 13.15 -27.05 -16.67
CA GLN A 573 13.41 -26.78 -18.10
C GLN A 573 12.22 -26.11 -18.80
N GLN A 574 10.99 -26.54 -18.51
CA GLN A 574 9.79 -25.93 -19.06
C GLN A 574 9.67 -24.44 -18.69
N LEU A 575 10.02 -24.06 -17.45
CA LEU A 575 10.01 -22.66 -17.03
C LEU A 575 11.04 -21.82 -17.80
N LYS A 576 12.27 -22.34 -17.97
CA LYS A 576 13.33 -21.65 -18.71
C LYS A 576 12.98 -21.49 -20.19
N GLU A 577 12.49 -22.54 -20.82
CA GLU A 577 12.11 -22.51 -22.23
C GLU A 577 10.96 -21.53 -22.45
N ARG A 578 9.94 -21.57 -21.57
CA ARG A 578 8.82 -20.64 -21.66
C ARG A 578 9.25 -19.19 -21.47
N GLY A 579 10.17 -18.94 -20.54
CA GLY A 579 10.75 -17.61 -20.35
C GLY A 579 11.53 -17.12 -21.57
N ARG A 580 12.32 -18.00 -22.20
CA ARG A 580 13.04 -17.71 -23.44
C ARG A 580 12.11 -17.33 -24.58
N GLU A 581 11.05 -18.10 -24.81
CA GLU A 581 10.02 -17.81 -25.81
C GLU A 581 9.43 -16.40 -25.64
N ILE A 582 9.11 -16.03 -24.39
CA ILE A 582 8.52 -14.71 -24.09
C ILE A 582 9.53 -13.60 -24.38
N LEU A 583 10.77 -13.72 -23.87
CA LEU A 583 11.81 -12.71 -24.04
C LEU A 583 12.21 -12.48 -25.52
N GLU A 584 12.15 -13.54 -26.34
CA GLU A 584 12.41 -13.49 -27.79
C GLU A 584 11.27 -12.82 -28.57
N GLN A 585 10.03 -12.91 -28.08
CA GLN A 585 8.85 -12.31 -28.72
C GLN A 585 8.65 -10.82 -28.35
N LEU A 586 9.37 -10.30 -27.37
CA LEU A 586 9.25 -8.89 -26.94
C LEU A 586 9.81 -7.94 -28.00
N SER A 587 8.98 -6.99 -28.42
CA SER A 587 9.42 -5.87 -29.25
C SER A 587 10.32 -4.88 -28.48
N GLU A 588 11.11 -4.08 -29.18
CA GLU A 588 12.06 -3.13 -28.54
C GLU A 588 11.39 -2.08 -27.64
N ASN A 589 10.13 -1.74 -27.92
CA ASN A 589 9.38 -0.72 -27.19
C ASN A 589 8.46 -1.29 -26.10
N GLU A 590 8.34 -2.61 -26.00
CA GLU A 590 7.53 -3.25 -24.97
C GLU A 590 8.23 -3.21 -23.61
N LYS A 591 7.43 -2.96 -22.56
CA LYS A 591 7.89 -2.96 -21.18
C LYS A 591 7.15 -4.03 -20.41
N ILE A 592 7.91 -4.88 -19.74
CA ILE A 592 7.37 -5.93 -18.88
C ILE A 592 7.96 -5.83 -17.48
N PHE A 593 7.17 -6.24 -16.49
CA PHE A 593 7.55 -6.16 -15.08
C PHE A 593 7.96 -7.56 -14.59
N VAL A 594 9.18 -7.71 -14.12
CA VAL A 594 9.69 -8.94 -13.51
C VAL A 594 9.39 -8.90 -12.02
N ILE A 595 8.56 -9.82 -11.52
CA ILE A 595 8.25 -9.84 -10.08
C ILE A 595 9.41 -10.51 -9.32
N VAL A 596 10.30 -9.69 -8.77
CA VAL A 596 11.45 -10.15 -7.98
C VAL A 596 11.02 -10.40 -6.54
N GLY A 597 11.01 -11.67 -6.12
CA GLY A 597 10.75 -12.02 -4.74
C GLY A 597 10.87 -13.52 -4.48
N ARG A 598 10.65 -13.92 -3.23
CA ARG A 598 10.70 -15.34 -2.85
C ARG A 598 9.47 -16.05 -3.40
N SER A 599 9.62 -17.27 -3.89
CA SER A 599 8.53 -18.00 -4.57
C SER A 599 7.26 -18.13 -3.72
N TYR A 600 7.40 -18.35 -2.43
CA TYR A 600 6.28 -18.43 -1.49
C TYR A 600 5.60 -17.11 -1.12
N ASN A 601 6.14 -15.98 -1.61
CA ASN A 601 5.48 -14.68 -1.57
C ASN A 601 4.96 -14.33 -2.96
N SER A 602 5.84 -14.37 -3.95
CA SER A 602 5.57 -13.87 -5.30
C SER A 602 4.61 -14.76 -6.09
N TYR A 603 4.57 -16.07 -5.84
CA TYR A 603 3.75 -17.01 -6.60
C TYR A 603 2.47 -17.42 -5.87
N ASP A 604 2.40 -17.15 -4.56
CA ASP A 604 1.17 -17.31 -3.80
C ASP A 604 0.31 -16.05 -3.92
N ARG A 605 -0.78 -16.15 -4.70
CA ARG A 605 -1.73 -15.06 -4.94
C ARG A 605 -2.37 -14.53 -3.66
N GLY A 606 -2.61 -15.40 -2.68
CA GLY A 606 -3.17 -15.00 -1.38
C GLY A 606 -2.16 -14.20 -0.56
N MET A 607 -0.86 -14.49 -0.69
CA MET A 607 0.21 -13.79 0.03
C MET A 607 0.56 -12.44 -0.57
N ASN A 608 0.52 -12.33 -1.90
CA ASN A 608 0.86 -11.09 -2.60
C ASN A 608 -0.36 -10.20 -2.91
N LEU A 609 -1.54 -10.53 -2.38
CA LEU A 609 -2.78 -9.76 -2.57
C LEU A 609 -3.12 -9.51 -4.05
N GLU A 610 -2.90 -10.53 -4.88
CA GLU A 610 -3.16 -10.51 -6.32
C GLU A 610 -2.39 -9.41 -7.07
N ILE A 611 -1.17 -9.04 -6.62
CA ILE A 611 -0.38 -7.95 -7.23
C ILE A 611 -0.16 -8.15 -8.73
N VAL A 612 0.11 -9.38 -9.15
CA VAL A 612 0.27 -9.78 -10.56
C VAL A 612 -0.98 -9.43 -11.37
N LYS A 613 -2.15 -9.82 -10.86
CA LYS A 613 -3.44 -9.54 -11.52
C LYS A 613 -3.71 -8.04 -11.57
N LYS A 614 -3.35 -7.29 -10.53
CA LYS A 614 -3.51 -5.83 -10.48
C LYS A 614 -2.63 -5.15 -11.54
N ILE A 615 -1.38 -5.55 -11.68
CA ILE A 615 -0.46 -5.02 -12.71
C ILE A 615 -0.94 -5.40 -14.12
N ASN A 616 -1.35 -6.66 -14.34
CA ASN A 616 -1.92 -7.09 -15.62
C ASN A 616 -3.18 -6.30 -15.99
N ASN A 617 -4.05 -5.98 -15.01
CA ASN A 617 -5.23 -5.13 -15.25
C ASN A 617 -4.88 -3.69 -15.66
N LEU A 618 -3.67 -3.21 -15.31
CA LEU A 618 -3.13 -1.91 -15.77
C LEU A 618 -2.54 -1.99 -17.19
N GLY A 619 -2.59 -3.15 -17.84
CA GLY A 619 -2.13 -3.31 -19.21
C GLY A 619 -0.63 -3.61 -19.35
N ILE A 620 0.04 -4.03 -18.27
CA ILE A 620 1.48 -4.35 -18.22
C ILE A 620 1.63 -5.87 -18.00
N LEU A 621 2.43 -6.54 -18.83
CA LEU A 621 2.73 -7.97 -18.66
C LEU A 621 3.72 -8.18 -17.51
N THR A 622 3.42 -9.13 -16.63
CA THR A 622 4.32 -9.52 -15.52
C THR A 622 5.00 -10.87 -15.75
N LEU A 623 6.31 -10.94 -15.55
CA LEU A 623 7.14 -12.13 -15.71
C LEU A 623 7.56 -12.73 -14.35
N PRO A 624 7.39 -14.05 -14.12
CA PRO A 624 7.96 -14.73 -12.95
C PRO A 624 9.50 -14.71 -12.96
N LEU A 625 10.11 -14.64 -11.78
CA LEU A 625 11.57 -14.57 -11.63
C LEU A 625 12.30 -15.78 -12.24
N ASP A 626 11.71 -16.97 -12.17
CA ASP A 626 12.30 -18.21 -12.67
C ASP A 626 12.06 -18.47 -14.17
N PHE A 627 11.47 -17.50 -14.88
CA PHE A 627 11.46 -17.47 -16.34
C PHE A 627 12.72 -16.76 -16.88
N LEU A 628 13.44 -16.01 -16.04
CA LEU A 628 14.72 -15.43 -16.45
C LEU A 628 15.82 -16.51 -16.51
N PRO A 629 16.78 -16.39 -17.44
CA PRO A 629 17.94 -17.28 -17.54
C PRO A 629 19.00 -16.93 -16.46
N LEU A 630 18.63 -17.09 -15.19
CA LEU A 630 19.46 -16.68 -14.04
C LEU A 630 20.83 -17.36 -14.00
N ASP A 631 20.94 -18.58 -14.54
CA ASP A 631 22.17 -19.35 -14.61
C ASP A 631 23.21 -18.79 -15.60
N ASN A 632 22.82 -17.86 -16.47
CA ASN A 632 23.72 -17.23 -17.43
C ASN A 632 24.51 -16.04 -16.86
N VAL A 633 24.21 -15.59 -15.64
CA VAL A 633 24.83 -14.41 -15.04
C VAL A 633 25.67 -14.78 -13.84
N ASP A 634 26.99 -14.85 -13.99
CA ASP A 634 27.89 -15.07 -12.87
C ASP A 634 27.92 -13.87 -11.92
N ILE A 635 27.56 -14.11 -10.66
CA ILE A 635 27.60 -13.09 -9.59
C ILE A 635 28.73 -13.36 -8.59
N SER A 636 29.49 -14.44 -8.77
CA SER A 636 30.46 -14.92 -7.79
C SER A 636 31.69 -14.02 -7.65
N GLU A 637 32.04 -13.24 -8.68
CA GLU A 637 33.15 -12.28 -8.61
C GLU A 637 32.83 -11.11 -7.66
N GLU A 638 31.64 -10.51 -7.80
CA GLU A 638 31.21 -9.38 -6.96
C GLU A 638 30.65 -9.84 -5.61
N PHE A 639 29.97 -10.99 -5.58
CA PHE A 639 29.26 -11.50 -4.40
C PHE A 639 29.61 -12.98 -4.08
N PRO A 640 30.90 -13.32 -3.87
CA PRO A 640 31.36 -14.70 -3.67
C PRO A 640 30.72 -15.40 -2.46
N ASN A 641 30.29 -14.60 -1.47
CA ASN A 641 29.73 -15.06 -0.21
C ASN A 641 28.22 -14.84 -0.10
N MET A 642 27.49 -14.61 -1.20
CA MET A 642 26.03 -14.51 -1.14
C MET A 642 25.42 -15.86 -0.73
N TYR A 643 25.24 -16.01 0.57
CA TYR A 643 24.89 -17.28 1.24
C TYR A 643 23.46 -17.75 0.92
N TRP A 644 22.55 -16.80 0.71
CA TRP A 644 21.12 -17.09 0.50
C TRP A 644 20.82 -17.36 -0.97
N LEU A 645 20.19 -18.49 -1.29
CA LEU A 645 19.77 -18.82 -2.66
C LEU A 645 18.95 -17.71 -3.32
N PHE A 646 17.91 -17.23 -2.62
CA PHE A 646 17.06 -16.17 -3.19
C PHE A 646 17.83 -14.86 -3.37
N GLY A 647 18.83 -14.58 -2.51
CA GLY A 647 19.73 -13.44 -2.72
C GLY A 647 20.54 -13.59 -4.01
N GLN A 648 21.04 -14.79 -4.29
CA GLN A 648 21.70 -15.09 -5.58
C GLN A 648 20.75 -14.86 -6.76
N ARG A 649 19.49 -15.32 -6.66
CA ARG A 649 18.50 -15.17 -7.74
C ARG A 649 18.15 -13.70 -7.99
N PHE A 650 18.04 -12.91 -6.92
CA PHE A 650 17.73 -11.48 -7.03
C PHE A 650 18.87 -10.71 -7.67
N LEU A 651 20.13 -11.00 -7.28
CA LEU A 651 21.30 -10.35 -7.87
C LEU A 651 21.47 -10.72 -9.35
N ALA A 652 21.34 -12.00 -9.70
CA ALA A 652 21.39 -12.44 -11.09
C ALA A 652 20.27 -11.77 -11.93
N ALA A 653 19.05 -11.71 -11.40
CA ALA A 653 17.94 -11.03 -12.07
C ALA A 653 18.18 -9.53 -12.22
N ALA A 654 18.70 -8.85 -11.19
CA ALA A 654 19.02 -7.43 -11.26
C ALA A 654 20.01 -7.12 -12.38
N GLU A 655 21.04 -7.95 -12.57
CA GLU A 655 22.00 -7.81 -13.67
C GLU A 655 21.38 -8.09 -15.05
N ILE A 656 20.43 -9.02 -15.17
CA ILE A 656 19.66 -9.23 -16.42
C ILE A 656 18.78 -8.00 -16.72
N ILE A 657 18.00 -7.55 -15.74
CA ILE A 657 17.08 -6.41 -15.84
C ILE A 657 17.84 -5.13 -16.21
N LYS A 658 19.02 -4.92 -15.61
CA LYS A 658 19.89 -3.77 -15.90
C LYS A 658 20.37 -3.75 -17.35
N LYS A 659 20.59 -4.91 -17.98
CA LYS A 659 21.10 -5.04 -19.35
C LYS A 659 20.00 -4.97 -20.41
N ASP A 660 18.77 -5.40 -20.09
CA ASP A 660 17.64 -5.37 -21.01
C ASP A 660 16.66 -4.25 -20.67
N ARG A 661 16.65 -3.19 -21.49
CA ARG A 661 15.80 -2.00 -21.29
C ARG A 661 14.29 -2.28 -21.33
N ARG A 662 13.87 -3.46 -21.81
CA ARG A 662 12.47 -3.89 -21.85
C ARG A 662 11.99 -4.40 -20.49
N LEU A 663 12.92 -4.78 -19.59
CA LEU A 663 12.62 -5.38 -18.30
C LEU A 663 12.64 -4.33 -17.18
N TYR A 664 11.65 -4.39 -16.30
CA TYR A 664 11.56 -3.53 -15.11
C TYR A 664 11.28 -4.39 -13.86
N PRO A 665 11.89 -4.10 -12.70
CA PRO A 665 11.71 -4.89 -11.48
C PRO A 665 10.40 -4.60 -10.74
#